data_AF-A0A0L8GFE7-F1
#
_entry.id   AF-A0A0L8GFE7-F1
#
_cell.length_a   1.000
_cell.length_b   1.000
_cell.length_c   1.000
_cell.angle_alpha   90.00
_cell.angle_beta   90.00
_cell.angle_gamma   90.00
#
_symmetry.space_group_name_H-M   'P 1'
#
loop_
_entity.id
_entity.type
_entity.pdbx_description
1 polymer ?
#
loop_
_entity_poly.entity_id
_entity_poly.type
_entity_poly.pdbx_seq_one_letter_code
_entity_poly.pdbx_strand_id
1 'polypeptide(L)'
;SQNHLTYFCPCDIVEELYIGDGNAEAAVVLLNAVECRAEGHMVTDVLHVFKCMQLIAGDVSEDLGSQLEYEASVTLDLEQAAGSLVDSCLALNDLLIDNIKSHLENVIDLVSAVRVISAHLNLSTLQLDSLDLNESSRLLSQIDWGQLFASNCATSVIIAHMEHFVCTRLNATRDLLLLLLIAMKCGDQAHCGSGRCWSLQINLMPQVILNFRCYLVLKWVMTTVALPSPANTVEFNLTQLAALDISEATAQTPVYTPHIGSGQPSLTLAELFLRGIGGLQVRTTLINSKMLNEEVPTLWINSLIPIIKILAKLLWPDSFSFLFPEFLVGHCQYLHLQEYVRMLSSWCTKNEHSRKFLLGQAYLYFNEPYKAAQSFVEAAEGLNNGEPFLVRKLLQINDDMNIPMMEVNYYLKVINQFEHFQHPHIVISLAEEAICIASESDPNIATLYLKVFKYHLELGHYEKAYNAMVTNPDPSSCKDCLRQLLNVLCDRKQLNILVRFPYNNLQEEVVSILKNRARSVDLSSHNYYDLLFSIHISRNSYRAAGNVMYEQGLRLGQELPGVRGLQRQVQCYLAAMHALRLAKPEYAWVVKPIPNCLTHPAPEEGTSPKHYLDGEEKIVTDGPAIQPDEMIGILVSVGLFDRAIIICKAYDLPLNPVFENLALR
;
A
#
# COMPACT_ATOMS: atom_id res chain seq x y z
N SER A 1 -32.69 21.41 34.98
CA SER A 1 -32.27 20.52 36.08
C SER A 1 -31.46 19.39 35.47
N GLN A 2 -30.26 19.19 35.98
CA GLN A 2 -29.21 18.35 35.39
C GLN A 2 -29.60 16.87 35.39
N ASN A 3 -29.82 16.30 34.21
CA ASN A 3 -29.95 14.85 34.02
C ASN A 3 -28.54 14.23 33.96
N HIS A 4 -27.83 14.18 35.09
CA HIS A 4 -26.59 13.41 35.20
C HIS A 4 -26.91 12.06 35.83
N LEU A 5 -26.53 10.98 35.13
CA LEU A 5 -26.56 9.61 35.64
C LEU A 5 -25.21 9.29 36.23
N THR A 6 -25.18 8.80 37.47
CA THR A 6 -23.95 8.40 38.16
C THR A 6 -23.97 6.89 38.38
N TYR A 7 -22.84 6.23 38.09
CA TYR A 7 -22.67 4.79 38.26
C TYR A 7 -21.53 4.54 39.25
N PHE A 8 -21.73 3.61 40.19
CA PHE A 8 -20.67 3.11 41.04
C PHE A 8 -19.97 1.96 40.33
N CYS A 9 -18.65 2.10 40.15
CA CYS A 9 -17.80 1.10 39.51
C CYS A 9 -16.86 0.50 40.56
N PRO A 10 -16.50 -0.80 40.45
CA PRO A 10 -15.47 -1.39 41.30
C PRO A 10 -14.11 -0.76 41.01
N CYS A 11 -13.30 -0.56 42.06
CA CYS A 11 -11.93 -0.05 41.91
C CYS A 11 -10.97 -1.18 41.52
N ASP A 12 -10.02 -0.89 40.64
CA ASP A 12 -8.88 -1.79 40.44
C ASP A 12 -7.92 -1.75 41.63
N ILE A 13 -7.13 -2.80 41.80
CA ILE A 13 -6.29 -2.94 43.00
C ILE A 13 -5.21 -1.86 43.15
N VAL A 14 -4.69 -1.38 42.02
CA VAL A 14 -3.74 -0.26 42.01
C VAL A 14 -4.45 1.02 42.44
N GLU A 15 -5.71 1.22 42.06
CA GLU A 15 -6.50 2.38 42.47
C GLU A 15 -6.81 2.34 43.96
N GLU A 16 -7.17 1.17 44.50
CA GLU A 16 -7.42 1.00 45.93
C GLU A 16 -6.19 1.34 46.78
N LEU A 17 -5.00 0.87 46.37
CA LEU A 17 -3.75 1.12 47.10
C LEU A 17 -3.21 2.54 46.91
N TYR A 18 -3.45 3.14 45.75
CA TYR A 18 -2.92 4.46 45.42
C TYR A 18 -3.81 5.60 45.92
N ILE A 19 -5.14 5.51 45.74
CA ILE A 19 -6.09 6.54 46.17
C ILE A 19 -6.62 6.29 47.58
N GLY A 20 -6.78 5.02 47.97
CA GLY A 20 -7.33 4.64 49.27
C GLY A 20 -6.31 4.68 50.41
N ASP A 21 -6.76 4.28 51.60
CA ASP A 21 -5.95 4.30 52.83
C ASP A 21 -4.92 3.16 52.92
N GLY A 22 -4.79 2.32 51.88
CA GLY A 22 -3.78 1.26 51.80
C GLY A 22 -4.09 0.05 52.68
N ASN A 23 -5.06 -0.79 52.26
CA ASN A 23 -5.41 -2.01 52.99
C ASN A 23 -4.36 -3.11 52.78
N ALA A 24 -3.97 -3.79 53.87
CA ALA A 24 -3.06 -4.93 53.82
C ALA A 24 -3.61 -6.08 52.95
N GLU A 25 -4.94 -6.26 52.90
CA GLU A 25 -5.60 -7.25 52.05
C GLU A 25 -5.38 -6.96 50.56
N ALA A 26 -5.50 -5.70 50.14
CA ALA A 26 -5.23 -5.28 48.76
C ALA A 26 -3.75 -5.49 48.39
N ALA A 27 -2.82 -5.19 49.30
CA ALA A 27 -1.40 -5.45 49.08
C ALA A 27 -1.10 -6.96 48.93
N VAL A 28 -1.79 -7.83 49.67
CA VAL A 28 -1.68 -9.30 49.53
C VAL A 28 -2.20 -9.77 48.17
N VAL A 29 -3.36 -9.28 47.74
CA VAL A 29 -3.93 -9.65 46.43
C VAL A 29 -3.01 -9.18 45.28
N LEU A 30 -2.40 -8.00 45.41
CA LEU A 30 -1.41 -7.49 44.46
C LEU A 30 -0.16 -8.40 44.41
N LEU A 31 0.37 -8.85 45.55
CA LEU A 31 1.54 -9.75 45.57
C LEU A 31 1.25 -11.13 44.96
N ASN A 32 0.07 -11.70 45.27
CA ASN A 32 -0.34 -13.01 44.78
C ASN A 32 -0.48 -13.07 43.25
N ALA A 33 -0.77 -11.94 42.60
CA ALA A 33 -0.95 -11.87 41.15
C ALA A 33 0.36 -12.03 40.34
N VAL A 34 1.54 -11.90 40.96
CA VAL A 34 2.85 -11.95 40.28
C VAL A 34 3.66 -13.19 40.70
N GLU A 35 3.00 -14.22 41.26
CA GLU A 35 3.64 -15.43 41.81
C GLU A 35 4.74 -15.14 42.86
N CYS A 36 4.77 -13.91 43.39
CA CYS A 36 5.70 -13.52 44.43
C CYS A 36 5.13 -13.99 45.77
N ARG A 37 5.90 -14.78 46.53
CA ARG A 37 5.45 -15.22 47.86
C ARG A 37 5.15 -13.98 48.69
N ALA A 38 3.92 -13.86 49.19
CA ALA A 38 3.53 -12.85 50.16
C ALA A 38 4.22 -13.13 51.50
N GLU A 39 5.54 -12.90 51.56
CA GLU A 39 6.27 -12.87 52.81
C GLU A 39 5.78 -11.63 53.59
N GLY A 40 5.61 -11.75 54.92
CA GLY A 40 4.92 -10.72 55.71
C GLY A 40 5.54 -9.31 55.60
N HIS A 41 6.83 -9.22 55.29
CA HIS A 41 7.52 -7.95 55.06
C HIS A 41 7.24 -7.33 53.68
N MET A 42 6.96 -8.13 52.65
CA MET A 42 6.67 -7.61 51.31
C MET A 42 5.34 -6.83 51.28
N VAL A 43 4.36 -7.26 52.08
CA VAL A 43 3.09 -6.53 52.24
C VAL A 43 3.35 -5.15 52.84
N THR A 44 4.16 -5.07 53.89
CA THR A 44 4.51 -3.79 54.52
C THR A 44 5.34 -2.92 53.59
N ASP A 45 6.29 -3.50 52.86
CA ASP A 45 7.15 -2.77 51.92
C ASP A 45 6.31 -2.10 50.81
N VAL A 46 5.39 -2.84 50.20
CA VAL A 46 4.47 -2.31 49.17
C VAL A 46 3.62 -1.16 49.72
N LEU A 47 3.07 -1.30 50.93
CA LEU A 47 2.27 -0.24 51.56
C LEU A 47 3.09 1.02 51.83
N HIS A 48 4.34 0.90 52.29
CA HIS A 48 5.23 2.04 52.49
C HIS A 48 5.57 2.73 51.17
N VAL A 49 5.79 1.97 50.08
CA VAL A 49 6.04 2.55 48.75
C VAL A 49 4.82 3.31 48.24
N PHE A 50 3.61 2.74 48.32
CA PHE A 50 2.39 3.47 47.96
C PHE A 50 2.18 4.70 48.83
N LYS A 51 2.52 4.65 50.13
CA LYS A 51 2.43 5.82 51.00
C LYS A 51 3.38 6.94 50.58
N CYS A 52 4.61 6.60 50.17
CA CYS A 52 5.54 7.57 49.60
C CYS A 52 4.97 8.19 48.31
N MET A 53 4.38 7.39 47.43
CA MET A 53 3.75 7.88 46.20
C MET A 53 2.59 8.83 46.50
N GLN A 54 1.76 8.54 47.51
CA GLN A 54 0.67 9.43 47.95
C GLN A 54 1.18 10.77 48.50
N LEU A 55 2.28 10.77 49.24
CA LEU A 55 2.91 12.00 49.73
C LEU A 55 3.39 12.86 48.57
N ILE A 56 4.02 12.25 47.56
CA ILE A 56 4.43 12.95 46.33
C ILE A 56 3.21 13.48 45.58
N ALA A 57 2.15 12.68 45.43
CA ALA A 57 0.93 13.07 44.74
C ALA A 57 0.25 14.30 45.36
N GLY A 58 0.34 14.46 46.69
CA GLY A 58 -0.23 15.60 47.42
C GLY A 58 0.54 16.91 47.23
N ASP A 59 1.84 16.83 46.92
CA ASP A 59 2.75 18.00 46.85
C ASP A 59 3.13 18.39 45.42
N VAL A 60 2.96 17.50 44.43
CA VAL A 60 3.21 17.80 43.03
C VAL A 60 2.14 18.75 42.48
N SER A 61 2.54 19.94 42.05
CA SER A 61 1.65 20.90 41.40
C SER A 61 1.20 20.43 40.00
N GLU A 62 0.04 20.90 39.55
CA GLU A 62 -0.47 20.63 38.20
C GLU A 62 0.49 21.14 37.10
N ASP A 63 1.18 22.26 37.35
CA ASP A 63 2.18 22.83 36.45
C ASP A 63 3.39 21.89 36.28
N LEU A 64 3.89 21.32 37.38
CA LEU A 64 4.99 20.36 37.34
C LEU A 64 4.58 19.08 36.59
N GLY A 65 3.37 18.59 36.87
CA GLY A 65 2.79 17.46 36.16
C GLY A 65 2.78 17.72 34.64
N SER A 66 2.22 18.84 34.23
CA SER A 66 2.15 19.25 32.82
C SER A 66 3.53 19.41 32.16
N GLN A 67 4.52 19.94 32.90
CA GLN A 67 5.89 20.05 32.41
C GLN A 67 6.52 18.67 32.17
N LEU A 68 6.34 17.72 33.09
CA LEU A 68 6.87 16.38 32.91
C LEU A 68 6.19 15.62 31.75
N GLU A 69 4.89 15.80 31.56
CA GLU A 69 4.17 15.26 30.39
C GLU A 69 4.74 15.82 29.08
N TYR A 70 5.03 17.13 29.04
CA TYR A 70 5.66 17.78 27.89
C TYR A 70 7.06 17.23 27.63
N GLU A 71 7.93 17.17 28.65
CA GLU A 71 9.29 16.65 28.54
C GLU A 71 9.31 15.21 28.04
N ALA A 72 8.38 14.37 28.51
CA ALA A 72 8.26 12.98 28.07
C ALA A 72 7.87 12.84 26.58
N SER A 73 7.24 13.85 25.99
CA SER A 73 6.85 13.89 24.58
C SER A 73 7.96 14.38 23.64
N VAL A 74 8.97 15.08 24.17
CA VAL A 74 10.02 15.74 23.37
C VAL A 74 11.39 15.07 23.56
N THR A 75 11.73 14.68 24.79
CA THR A 75 13.08 14.23 25.14
C THR A 75 13.20 12.72 25.17
N LEU A 76 14.37 12.21 24.75
CA LEU A 76 14.71 10.80 24.89
C LEU A 76 15.08 10.47 26.35
N ASP A 77 15.86 11.35 26.99
CA ASP A 77 16.42 11.17 28.33
C ASP A 77 15.51 11.80 29.41
N LEU A 78 14.39 11.13 29.67
CA LEU A 78 13.41 11.57 30.66
C LEU A 78 13.95 11.50 32.09
N GLU A 79 14.95 10.64 32.37
CA GLU A 79 15.56 10.51 33.69
C GLU A 79 16.24 11.83 34.10
N GLN A 80 17.03 12.43 33.20
CA GLN A 80 17.68 13.70 33.45
C GLN A 80 16.68 14.85 33.58
N ALA A 81 15.69 14.93 32.68
CA ALA A 81 14.66 15.96 32.70
C ALA A 81 13.85 15.91 34.00
N ALA A 82 13.37 14.73 34.38
CA ALA A 82 12.67 14.50 35.63
C ALA A 82 13.55 14.76 36.86
N GLY A 83 14.85 14.42 36.80
CA GLY A 83 15.81 14.70 37.86
C GLY A 83 15.92 16.20 38.17
N SER A 84 15.96 17.05 37.14
CA SER A 84 16.01 18.51 37.31
C SER A 84 14.73 19.10 37.91
N LEU A 85 13.58 18.49 37.60
CA LEU A 85 12.28 18.84 38.17
C LEU A 85 12.21 18.45 39.64
N VAL A 86 12.71 17.25 39.97
CA VAL A 86 12.87 16.80 41.34
C VAL A 86 13.75 17.76 42.13
N ASP A 87 14.87 18.25 41.59
CA ASP A 87 15.70 19.26 42.29
C ASP A 87 14.93 20.55 42.62
N SER A 88 14.07 20.98 41.70
CA SER A 88 13.24 22.17 41.88
C SER A 88 12.16 21.95 42.96
N CYS A 89 11.57 20.75 43.02
CA CYS A 89 10.58 20.38 44.04
C CYS A 89 11.20 20.13 45.41
N LEU A 90 12.36 19.46 45.46
CA LEU A 90 13.08 19.17 46.69
C LEU A 90 13.56 20.46 47.37
N ALA A 91 13.91 21.49 46.60
CA ALA A 91 14.31 22.78 47.16
C ALA A 91 13.18 23.54 47.88
N LEU A 92 11.91 23.14 47.70
CA LEU A 92 10.74 23.85 48.19
C LEU A 92 10.10 23.20 49.44
N ASN A 93 10.34 21.91 49.72
CA ASN A 93 9.64 21.21 50.80
C ASN A 93 10.49 20.16 51.54
N ASP A 94 11.32 20.60 52.49
CA ASP A 94 12.16 19.71 53.32
C ASP A 94 11.34 18.69 54.13
N LEU A 95 10.13 19.05 54.56
CA LEU A 95 9.24 18.18 55.36
C LEU A 95 8.78 16.94 54.58
N LEU A 96 8.50 17.11 53.28
CA LEU A 96 8.14 16.00 52.39
C LEU A 96 9.26 14.96 52.35
N ILE A 97 10.50 15.44 52.20
CA ILE A 97 11.69 14.59 52.06
C ILE A 97 11.90 13.77 53.34
N ASP A 98 11.79 14.40 54.51
CA ASP A 98 11.95 13.70 55.79
C ASP A 98 10.87 12.64 56.00
N ASN A 99 9.62 12.92 55.62
CA ASN A 99 8.54 11.93 55.66
C ASN A 99 8.79 10.77 54.69
N ILE A 100 9.21 11.04 53.45
CA ILE A 100 9.55 9.99 52.47
C ILE A 100 10.73 9.15 52.97
N LYS A 101 11.80 9.77 53.49
CA LYS A 101 12.94 9.06 54.08
C LYS A 101 12.50 8.14 55.23
N SER A 102 11.65 8.64 56.13
CA SER A 102 11.14 7.84 57.26
C SER A 102 10.37 6.59 56.80
N HIS A 103 9.60 6.68 55.72
CA HIS A 103 8.90 5.53 55.16
C HIS A 103 9.85 4.60 54.40
N LEU A 104 10.82 5.12 53.65
CA LEU A 104 11.83 4.33 52.94
C LEU A 104 12.77 3.56 53.89
N GLU A 105 13.08 4.09 55.07
CA GLU A 105 13.85 3.39 56.11
C GLU A 105 13.14 2.14 56.64
N ASN A 106 11.81 2.13 56.60
CA ASN A 106 10.99 0.99 57.02
C ASN A 106 10.82 -0.07 55.92
N VAL A 107 11.30 0.18 54.69
CA VAL A 107 11.22 -0.76 53.57
C VAL A 107 12.42 -1.71 53.60
N ILE A 108 12.15 -3.01 53.68
CA ILE A 108 13.19 -4.05 53.75
C ILE A 108 13.78 -4.33 52.36
N ASP A 109 12.92 -4.57 51.35
CA ASP A 109 13.30 -4.80 49.95
C ASP A 109 12.55 -3.88 48.97
N LEU A 110 13.07 -2.64 48.84
CA LEU A 110 12.54 -1.64 47.92
C LEU A 110 12.55 -2.11 46.47
N VAL A 111 13.57 -2.85 46.04
CA VAL A 111 13.73 -3.27 44.64
C VAL A 111 12.61 -4.24 44.27
N SER A 112 12.32 -5.22 45.12
CA SER A 112 11.23 -6.17 44.87
C SER A 112 9.85 -5.52 44.99
N ALA A 113 9.64 -4.63 45.97
CA ALA A 113 8.38 -3.90 46.10
C ALA A 113 8.08 -3.05 44.85
N VAL A 114 9.04 -2.27 44.38
CA VAL A 114 8.91 -1.48 43.14
C VAL A 114 8.72 -2.37 41.92
N ARG A 115 9.42 -3.51 41.83
CA ARG A 115 9.25 -4.46 40.72
C ARG A 115 7.81 -4.96 40.62
N VAL A 116 7.21 -5.35 41.75
CA VAL A 116 5.82 -5.84 41.76
C VAL A 116 4.85 -4.72 41.37
N ILE A 117 5.02 -3.51 41.90
CA ILE A 117 4.17 -2.35 41.54
C ILE A 117 4.32 -2.04 40.04
N SER A 118 5.55 -1.96 39.54
CA SER A 118 5.83 -1.70 38.12
C SER A 118 5.29 -2.79 37.20
N ALA A 119 5.28 -4.06 37.64
CA ALA A 119 4.70 -5.15 36.87
C ALA A 119 3.18 -5.02 36.71
N HIS A 120 2.48 -4.50 37.73
CA HIS A 120 1.04 -4.22 37.66
C HIS A 120 0.70 -2.98 36.84
N LEU A 121 1.62 -2.01 36.80
CA LEU A 121 1.51 -0.81 35.95
C LEU A 121 1.82 -1.11 34.48
N ASN A 122 2.55 -2.19 34.18
CA ASN A 122 2.81 -2.61 32.81
C ASN A 122 1.65 -3.47 32.29
N LEU A 123 0.90 -3.00 31.29
CA LEU A 123 -0.23 -3.75 30.72
C LEU A 123 0.19 -4.84 29.73
N SER A 124 1.45 -4.90 29.30
CA SER A 124 1.96 -5.96 28.42
C SER A 124 2.01 -7.33 29.10
N THR A 125 2.19 -7.35 30.44
CA THR A 125 2.33 -8.56 31.27
C THR A 125 1.01 -9.28 31.51
N LEU A 126 -0.13 -8.63 31.23
CA LEU A 126 -1.45 -9.25 31.33
C LEU A 126 -1.50 -10.47 30.40
N GLN A 127 -1.44 -11.68 30.94
CA GLN A 127 -1.61 -12.88 30.14
C GLN A 127 -3.07 -12.96 29.70
N LEU A 128 -3.29 -12.82 28.40
CA LEU A 128 -4.54 -13.17 27.75
C LEU A 128 -4.24 -14.50 27.08
N ASP A 129 -4.73 -15.61 27.63
CA ASP A 129 -4.50 -16.93 27.05
C ASP A 129 -4.84 -16.92 25.56
N SER A 130 -3.96 -17.56 24.80
CA SER A 130 -3.81 -17.57 23.34
C SER A 130 -5.10 -17.44 22.53
N LEU A 131 -5.07 -16.48 21.59
CA LEU A 131 -6.02 -16.31 20.49
C LEU A 131 -5.87 -17.45 19.46
N ASP A 132 -6.27 -18.67 19.81
CA ASP A 132 -6.63 -19.68 18.82
C ASP A 132 -8.16 -19.69 18.69
N LEU A 133 -8.65 -19.24 17.53
CA LEU A 133 -10.09 -19.20 17.18
C LEU A 133 -10.70 -20.59 16.98
N ASN A 134 -9.95 -21.66 17.23
CA ASN A 134 -10.40 -23.02 17.05
C ASN A 134 -10.46 -23.70 18.42
N GLU A 135 -11.69 -23.91 18.89
CA GLU A 135 -12.07 -24.73 20.05
C GLU A 135 -12.14 -24.04 21.43
N SER A 136 -13.31 -23.46 21.73
CA SER A 136 -14.06 -23.65 22.99
C SER A 136 -15.28 -22.70 23.01
N SER A 137 -16.48 -23.01 23.50
CA SER A 137 -17.15 -24.26 23.88
C SER A 137 -18.64 -23.95 24.14
N ARG A 138 -19.50 -24.41 23.22
CA ARG A 138 -20.87 -24.97 23.33
C ARG A 138 -21.85 -24.71 24.51
N LEU A 139 -21.73 -23.72 25.41
CA LEU A 139 -22.71 -23.55 26.50
C LEU A 139 -23.46 -22.20 26.59
N LEU A 140 -23.25 -21.24 25.69
CA LEU A 140 -23.92 -19.92 25.74
C LEU A 140 -24.53 -19.50 24.39
N SER A 141 -25.22 -20.43 23.72
CA SER A 141 -25.78 -20.26 22.36
C SER A 141 -27.07 -19.42 22.27
N GLN A 142 -27.37 -18.59 23.28
CA GLN A 142 -28.63 -17.80 23.33
C GLN A 142 -28.43 -16.29 23.48
N ILE A 143 -27.21 -15.80 23.67
CA ILE A 143 -26.91 -14.37 23.76
C ILE A 143 -26.14 -13.98 22.50
N ASP A 144 -26.60 -12.94 21.80
CA ASP A 144 -25.80 -12.26 20.77
C ASP A 144 -24.66 -11.48 21.45
N TRP A 145 -23.59 -12.21 21.76
CA TRP A 145 -22.39 -11.66 22.40
C TRP A 145 -21.75 -10.51 21.63
N GLY A 146 -22.02 -10.40 20.33
CA GLY A 146 -21.58 -9.28 19.49
C GLY A 146 -22.13 -7.92 19.94
N GLN A 147 -23.25 -7.87 20.66
CA GLN A 147 -23.92 -6.64 21.09
C GLN A 147 -23.81 -6.36 22.60
N LEU A 148 -23.14 -7.22 23.37
CA LEU A 148 -22.95 -7.01 24.81
C LEU A 148 -22.25 -5.66 25.05
N PHE A 149 -22.81 -4.82 25.92
CA PHE A 149 -22.25 -3.49 26.24
C PHE A 149 -22.08 -2.53 25.05
N ALA A 150 -22.80 -2.74 23.95
CA ALA A 150 -22.73 -1.89 22.75
C ALA A 150 -23.65 -0.65 22.78
N SER A 151 -24.44 -0.46 23.85
CA SER A 151 -25.32 0.71 23.94
C SER A 151 -24.52 2.01 24.16
N ASN A 152 -25.08 3.15 23.75
CA ASN A 152 -24.43 4.46 23.95
C ASN A 152 -24.14 4.74 25.44
N CYS A 153 -25.02 4.32 26.34
CA CYS A 153 -24.82 4.47 27.78
C CYS A 153 -23.73 3.52 28.30
N ALA A 154 -23.72 2.25 27.86
CA ALA A 154 -22.70 1.30 28.26
C ALA A 154 -21.30 1.73 27.80
N THR A 155 -21.19 2.16 26.54
CA THR A 155 -19.93 2.68 25.99
C THR A 155 -19.47 3.94 26.72
N SER A 156 -20.36 4.88 27.05
CA SER A 156 -19.99 6.06 27.84
C SER A 156 -19.50 5.70 29.25
N VAL A 157 -20.13 4.72 29.92
CA VAL A 157 -19.68 4.27 31.26
C VAL A 157 -18.32 3.60 31.19
N ILE A 158 -18.09 2.72 30.20
CA ILE A 158 -16.79 2.07 30.00
C ILE A 158 -15.71 3.10 29.70
N ILE A 159 -15.98 4.09 28.83
CA ILE A 159 -15.01 5.14 28.48
C ILE A 159 -14.70 6.04 29.68
N ALA A 160 -15.70 6.47 30.44
CA ALA A 160 -15.48 7.28 31.65
C ALA A 160 -14.66 6.53 32.71
N HIS A 161 -14.93 5.24 32.91
CA HIS A 161 -14.17 4.44 33.87
C HIS A 161 -12.76 4.10 33.34
N MET A 162 -12.59 3.88 32.04
CA MET A 162 -11.29 3.75 31.38
C MET A 162 -10.46 5.04 31.50
N GLU A 163 -11.08 6.21 31.34
CA GLU A 163 -10.40 7.50 31.53
C GLU A 163 -9.89 7.64 32.97
N HIS A 164 -10.73 7.30 33.96
CA HIS A 164 -10.30 7.25 35.36
C HIS A 164 -9.11 6.29 35.55
N PHE A 165 -9.23 5.06 35.05
CA PHE A 165 -8.19 4.04 35.14
C PHE A 165 -6.85 4.47 34.53
N VAL A 166 -6.88 5.15 33.39
CA VAL A 166 -5.67 5.67 32.73
C VAL A 166 -5.08 6.83 33.54
N CYS A 167 -5.89 7.78 34.01
CA CYS A 167 -5.43 8.93 34.78
C CYS A 167 -4.82 8.52 36.13
N THR A 168 -5.44 7.59 36.86
CA THR A 168 -4.91 7.10 38.14
C THR A 168 -3.56 6.42 37.96
N ARG A 169 -3.41 5.57 36.94
CA ARG A 169 -2.16 4.85 36.65
C ARG A 169 -1.08 5.73 36.04
N LEU A 170 -1.45 6.77 35.27
CA LEU A 170 -0.51 7.80 34.82
C LEU A 170 0.09 8.54 36.02
N ASN A 171 -0.75 8.97 36.97
CA ASN A 171 -0.27 9.63 38.19
C ASN A 171 0.58 8.68 39.04
N ALA A 172 0.17 7.42 39.20
CA ALA A 172 0.95 6.41 39.92
C ALA A 172 2.32 6.15 39.25
N THR A 173 2.39 6.07 37.92
CA THR A 173 3.69 5.90 37.22
C THR A 173 4.58 7.13 37.33
N ARG A 174 4.00 8.34 37.25
CA ARG A 174 4.69 9.60 37.52
C ARG A 174 5.29 9.62 38.92
N ASP A 175 4.48 9.34 39.93
CA ASP A 175 4.90 9.48 41.33
C ASP A 175 5.88 8.37 41.73
N LEU A 176 5.77 7.19 41.11
CA LEU A 176 6.79 6.16 41.20
C LEU A 176 8.12 6.58 40.56
N LEU A 177 8.10 7.24 39.40
CA LEU A 177 9.30 7.78 38.73
C LEU A 177 9.99 8.82 39.64
N LEU A 178 9.22 9.78 40.16
CA LEU A 178 9.72 10.79 41.09
C LEU A 178 10.27 10.16 42.37
N LEU A 179 9.57 9.18 42.95
CA LEU A 179 10.03 8.44 44.12
C LEU A 179 11.38 7.76 43.88
N LEU A 180 11.57 7.11 42.73
CA LEU A 180 12.84 6.47 42.39
C LEU A 180 13.98 7.47 42.28
N LEU A 181 13.74 8.64 41.66
CA LEU A 181 14.74 9.71 41.59
C LEU A 181 15.08 10.27 42.97
N ILE A 182 14.09 10.49 43.83
CA ILE A 182 14.28 10.94 45.21
C ILE A 182 15.05 9.89 46.02
N ALA A 183 14.69 8.61 45.89
CA ALA A 183 15.35 7.51 46.59
C ALA A 183 16.83 7.38 46.17
N MET A 184 17.14 7.58 44.88
CA MET A 184 18.53 7.58 44.41
C MET A 184 19.32 8.77 44.99
N LYS A 185 18.75 9.98 44.99
CA LYS A 185 19.39 11.17 45.57
C LYS A 185 19.56 11.09 47.10
N CYS A 186 18.62 10.47 47.79
CA CYS A 186 18.69 10.26 49.25
C CYS A 186 19.62 9.09 49.61
N GLY A 187 19.74 8.07 48.75
CA GLY A 187 20.58 6.89 48.95
C GLY A 187 22.07 7.20 49.04
N ASP A 188 22.52 8.28 48.39
CA ASP A 188 23.88 8.80 48.52
C ASP A 188 24.20 9.33 49.94
N GLN A 189 23.18 9.60 50.77
CA GLN A 189 23.33 10.09 52.14
C GLN A 189 22.83 9.12 53.24
N ALA A 190 22.00 8.12 52.91
CA ALA A 190 21.38 7.21 53.89
C ALA A 190 21.34 5.76 53.38
N HIS A 191 22.23 4.91 53.90
CA HIS A 191 22.21 3.42 54.02
C HIS A 191 21.61 2.51 52.91
N CYS A 192 21.17 3.02 51.76
CA CYS A 192 20.94 2.24 50.56
C CYS A 192 22.32 1.88 50.01
N GLY A 193 22.76 0.62 50.22
CA GLY A 193 24.03 0.16 49.66
C GLY A 193 24.11 0.46 48.16
N SER A 194 25.27 0.88 47.66
CA SER A 194 25.50 1.30 46.26
C SER A 194 24.97 0.31 45.21
N GLY A 195 24.92 -0.99 45.53
CA GLY A 195 24.35 -2.03 44.67
C GLY A 195 22.81 -1.98 44.52
N ARG A 196 22.07 -1.47 45.51
CA ARG A 196 20.60 -1.35 45.45
C ARG A 196 20.18 -0.19 44.55
N CYS A 197 20.80 0.98 44.69
CA CYS A 197 20.57 2.13 43.81
C CYS A 197 20.89 1.80 42.34
N TRP A 198 21.98 1.06 42.12
CA TRP A 198 22.35 0.59 40.77
C TRP A 198 21.30 -0.33 40.15
N SER A 199 20.72 -1.27 40.92
CA SER A 199 19.65 -2.13 40.43
C SER A 199 18.35 -1.37 40.13
N LEU A 200 18.03 -0.33 40.91
CA LEU A 200 16.87 0.53 40.64
C LEU A 200 17.06 1.28 39.31
N GLN A 201 18.24 1.88 39.11
CA GLN A 201 18.54 2.67 37.94
C GLN A 201 18.58 1.84 36.65
N ILE A 202 19.21 0.67 36.66
CA ILE A 202 19.38 -0.12 35.42
C ILE A 202 18.13 -0.93 35.06
N ASN A 203 17.47 -1.55 36.05
CA ASN A 203 16.44 -2.54 35.76
C ASN A 203 15.01 -2.00 35.86
N LEU A 204 14.76 -1.04 36.77
CA LEU A 204 13.40 -0.58 37.07
C LEU A 204 13.10 0.79 36.46
N MET A 205 14.07 1.71 36.46
CA MET A 205 13.86 3.06 35.92
C MET A 205 13.40 3.05 34.45
N PRO A 206 14.02 2.29 33.53
CA PRO A 206 13.58 2.27 32.13
C PRO A 206 12.17 1.71 31.97
N GLN A 207 11.77 0.75 32.81
CA GLN A 207 10.43 0.15 32.79
C GLN A 207 9.36 1.15 33.28
N VAL A 208 9.65 1.91 34.34
CA VAL A 208 8.74 2.95 34.84
C VAL A 208 8.60 4.08 33.82
N ILE A 209 9.70 4.52 33.20
CA ILE A 209 9.68 5.52 32.12
C ILE A 209 8.86 5.04 30.92
N LEU A 210 9.04 3.78 30.51
CA LEU A 210 8.27 3.17 29.43
C LEU A 210 6.78 3.14 29.76
N ASN A 211 6.42 2.67 30.95
CA ASN A 211 5.02 2.65 31.41
C ASN A 211 4.40 4.05 31.43
N PHE A 212 5.12 5.06 31.93
CA PHE A 212 4.68 6.45 31.94
C PHE A 212 4.37 6.95 30.52
N ARG A 213 5.29 6.74 29.58
CA ARG A 213 5.08 7.10 28.15
C ARG A 213 3.90 6.37 27.53
N CYS A 214 3.71 5.07 27.82
CA CYS A 214 2.55 4.32 27.36
C CYS A 214 1.22 4.89 27.89
N TYR A 215 1.16 5.27 29.17
CA TYR A 215 -0.03 5.90 29.75
C TYR A 215 -0.30 7.31 29.20
N LEU A 216 0.73 8.08 28.82
CA LEU A 216 0.53 9.35 28.11
C LEU A 216 -0.16 9.14 26.76
N VAL A 217 0.25 8.11 26.01
CA VAL A 217 -0.42 7.75 24.76
C VAL A 217 -1.86 7.33 25.01
N LEU A 218 -2.14 6.53 26.04
CA LEU A 218 -3.51 6.18 26.41
C LEU A 218 -4.34 7.42 26.79
N LYS A 219 -3.80 8.34 27.60
CA LYS A 219 -4.47 9.60 27.97
C LYS A 219 -4.80 10.43 26.72
N TRP A 220 -3.89 10.47 25.75
CA TRP A 220 -4.15 11.11 24.47
C TRP A 220 -5.29 10.44 23.70
N VAL A 221 -5.33 9.10 23.62
CA VAL A 221 -6.43 8.37 22.95
C VAL A 221 -7.79 8.62 23.65
N MET A 222 -7.79 8.73 24.98
CA MET A 222 -9.01 8.97 25.76
C MET A 222 -9.57 10.37 25.58
N THR A 223 -8.69 11.39 25.45
CA THR A 223 -9.11 12.80 25.42
C THR A 223 -9.26 13.38 24.00
N THR A 224 -8.64 12.75 23.01
CA THR A 224 -8.66 13.26 21.63
C THR A 224 -9.98 12.97 20.93
N VAL A 225 -10.57 14.00 20.35
CA VAL A 225 -11.84 13.93 19.61
C VAL A 225 -11.60 13.38 18.20
N ALA A 226 -12.38 12.38 17.80
CA ALA A 226 -12.29 11.80 16.46
C ALA A 226 -12.70 12.80 15.38
N LEU A 227 -11.99 12.78 14.25
CA LEU A 227 -12.30 13.66 13.11
C LEU A 227 -13.49 13.12 12.32
N PRO A 228 -14.47 13.97 11.98
CA PRO A 228 -15.58 13.56 11.14
C PRO A 228 -15.10 13.29 9.72
N SER A 229 -15.38 12.09 9.19
CA SER A 229 -15.03 11.71 7.82
C SER A 229 -16.29 11.46 6.99
N PRO A 230 -16.45 12.08 5.81
CA PRO A 230 -17.60 11.82 4.95
C PRO A 230 -17.56 10.39 4.41
N ALA A 231 -18.73 9.76 4.27
CA ALA A 231 -18.85 8.34 3.90
C ALA A 231 -18.09 8.00 2.61
N ASN A 232 -18.16 8.86 1.59
CA ASN A 232 -17.47 8.65 0.31
C ASN A 232 -15.94 8.56 0.46
N THR A 233 -15.37 9.35 1.38
CA THR A 233 -13.92 9.33 1.64
C THR A 233 -13.51 8.05 2.37
N VAL A 234 -14.35 7.59 3.31
CA VAL A 234 -14.11 6.32 4.02
C VAL A 234 -14.25 5.14 3.06
N GLU A 235 -15.25 5.15 2.18
CA GLU A 235 -15.44 4.11 1.17
C GLU A 235 -14.25 4.07 0.21
N PHE A 236 -13.83 5.22 -0.34
CA PHE A 236 -12.62 5.30 -1.17
C PHE A 236 -11.40 4.73 -0.44
N ASN A 237 -11.19 5.12 0.81
CA ASN A 237 -10.10 4.62 1.62
C ASN A 237 -10.14 3.10 1.82
N LEU A 238 -11.31 2.54 2.14
CA LEU A 238 -11.49 1.10 2.26
C LEU A 238 -11.21 0.37 0.94
N THR A 239 -11.56 0.96 -0.22
CA THR A 239 -11.16 0.37 -1.52
C THR A 239 -9.65 0.36 -1.72
N GLN A 240 -8.92 1.38 -1.26
CA GLN A 240 -7.45 1.40 -1.34
C GLN A 240 -6.82 0.35 -0.42
N LEU A 241 -7.35 0.22 0.80
CA LEU A 241 -6.87 -0.78 1.77
C LEU A 241 -7.22 -2.20 1.35
N ALA A 242 -8.36 -2.40 0.66
CA ALA A 242 -8.72 -3.68 0.07
C ALA A 242 -7.78 -4.05 -1.08
N ALA A 243 -7.35 -3.08 -1.91
CA ALA A 243 -6.32 -3.33 -2.93
C ALA A 243 -4.94 -3.71 -2.35
N LEU A 244 -4.71 -3.42 -1.07
CA LEU A 244 -3.52 -3.85 -0.32
C LEU A 244 -3.74 -5.13 0.50
N ASP A 245 -4.94 -5.70 0.47
CA ASP A 245 -5.37 -6.85 1.27
C ASP A 245 -5.36 -6.61 2.81
N ILE A 246 -5.48 -5.36 3.25
CA ILE A 246 -5.40 -4.99 4.69
C ILE A 246 -6.79 -5.01 5.36
N SER A 247 -7.89 -4.97 4.60
CA SER A 247 -9.19 -4.44 5.05
C SER A 247 -10.17 -5.40 5.76
N GLU A 248 -9.84 -6.67 6.02
CA GLU A 248 -10.84 -7.61 6.55
C GLU A 248 -11.37 -7.25 7.95
N ALA A 249 -10.55 -6.64 8.81
CA ALA A 249 -10.95 -6.32 10.20
C ALA A 249 -11.70 -4.97 10.35
N THR A 250 -11.45 -4.00 9.46
CA THR A 250 -12.02 -2.63 9.55
C THR A 250 -13.31 -2.44 8.76
N ALA A 251 -13.62 -3.35 7.82
CA ALA A 251 -14.80 -3.24 6.95
C ALA A 251 -16.13 -3.57 7.64
N GLN A 252 -16.10 -4.23 8.81
CA GLN A 252 -17.31 -4.71 9.50
C GLN A 252 -17.91 -3.68 10.49
N THR A 253 -17.30 -2.50 10.62
CA THR A 253 -17.71 -1.50 11.62
C THR A 253 -18.52 -0.36 10.98
N PRO A 254 -19.61 0.10 11.61
CA PRO A 254 -20.42 1.19 11.09
C PRO A 254 -19.59 2.49 11.01
N VAL A 255 -19.55 3.11 9.84
CA VAL A 255 -18.88 4.39 9.63
C VAL A 255 -19.58 5.45 10.48
N TYR A 256 -18.82 6.10 11.38
CA TYR A 256 -19.33 7.24 12.12
C TYR A 256 -19.54 8.42 11.17
N THR A 257 -20.80 8.63 10.77
CA THR A 257 -21.21 9.85 10.10
C THR A 257 -21.80 10.80 11.15
N PRO A 258 -21.18 11.96 11.42
CA PRO A 258 -21.83 12.95 12.23
C PRO A 258 -23.10 13.42 11.50
N HIS A 259 -24.26 13.14 12.07
CA HIS A 259 -25.49 13.78 11.61
C HIS A 259 -25.43 15.25 12.03
N ILE A 260 -25.00 16.11 11.11
CA ILE A 260 -25.05 17.56 11.25
C ILE A 260 -26.53 17.93 11.45
N GLY A 261 -26.93 18.15 12.72
CA GLY A 261 -28.30 18.48 13.11
C GLY A 261 -28.93 17.59 14.20
N SER A 262 -28.31 16.47 14.63
CA SER A 262 -28.92 15.55 15.61
C SER A 262 -28.50 15.77 17.07
N GLY A 263 -27.72 16.81 17.38
CA GLY A 263 -27.28 17.11 18.76
C GLY A 263 -26.47 15.99 19.44
N GLN A 264 -25.88 15.06 18.68
CA GLN A 264 -25.04 14.03 19.26
C GLN A 264 -23.64 14.56 19.61
N PRO A 265 -23.07 14.16 20.75
CA PRO A 265 -21.73 14.57 21.14
C PRO A 265 -20.66 13.99 20.20
N SER A 266 -19.57 14.74 20.03
CA SER A 266 -18.38 14.27 19.33
C SER A 266 -17.73 13.13 20.12
N LEU A 267 -17.43 12.02 19.45
CA LEU A 267 -16.82 10.85 20.07
C LEU A 267 -15.30 11.05 20.23
N THR A 268 -14.72 10.50 21.29
CA THR A 268 -13.26 10.38 21.42
C THR A 268 -12.73 9.23 20.57
N LEU A 269 -11.42 9.18 20.33
CA LEU A 269 -10.79 8.07 19.60
C LEU A 269 -11.03 6.73 20.32
N ALA A 270 -10.93 6.72 21.65
CA ALA A 270 -11.24 5.56 22.47
C ALA A 270 -12.69 5.09 22.31
N GLU A 271 -13.64 6.03 22.32
CA GLU A 271 -15.06 5.70 22.18
C GLU A 271 -15.38 5.18 20.77
N LEU A 272 -14.80 5.79 19.74
CA LEU A 272 -14.94 5.31 18.36
C LEU A 272 -14.34 3.90 18.20
N PHE A 273 -13.17 3.64 18.79
CA PHE A 273 -12.53 2.33 18.78
C PHE A 273 -13.37 1.26 19.50
N LEU A 274 -13.92 1.59 20.68
CA LEU A 274 -14.78 0.70 21.46
C LEU A 274 -16.09 0.38 20.73
N ARG A 275 -16.69 1.35 20.03
CA ARG A 275 -17.88 1.12 19.20
C ARG A 275 -17.58 0.29 17.95
N GLY A 276 -16.34 0.31 17.48
CA GLY A 276 -15.85 -0.45 16.33
C GLY A 276 -15.17 -1.77 16.71
N ILE A 277 -14.00 -2.00 16.10
CA ILE A 277 -13.27 -3.27 16.17
C ILE A 277 -12.73 -3.56 17.57
N GLY A 278 -12.42 -2.51 18.34
CA GLY A 278 -11.94 -2.63 19.72
C GLY A 278 -12.97 -3.31 20.61
N GLY A 279 -14.23 -2.90 20.53
CA GLY A 279 -15.30 -3.54 21.29
C GLY A 279 -15.53 -5.00 20.89
N LEU A 280 -15.44 -5.32 19.59
CA LEU A 280 -15.57 -6.70 19.13
C LEU A 280 -14.46 -7.57 19.73
N GLN A 281 -13.21 -7.10 19.69
CA GLN A 281 -12.07 -7.80 20.25
C GLN A 281 -12.13 -7.93 21.78
N VAL A 282 -12.59 -6.89 22.48
CA VAL A 282 -12.84 -6.95 23.92
C VAL A 282 -13.83 -8.07 24.26
N ARG A 283 -14.94 -8.14 23.54
CA ARG A 283 -15.99 -9.15 23.78
C ARG A 283 -15.52 -10.55 23.46
N THR A 284 -14.86 -10.75 22.32
CA THR A 284 -14.29 -12.05 21.93
C THR A 284 -13.25 -12.52 22.96
N THR A 285 -12.36 -11.63 23.40
CA THR A 285 -11.35 -11.96 24.40
C THR A 285 -11.97 -12.29 25.75
N LEU A 286 -12.99 -11.52 26.18
CA LEU A 286 -13.70 -11.76 27.43
C LEU A 286 -14.35 -13.14 27.46
N ILE A 287 -14.98 -13.56 26.36
CA ILE A 287 -15.61 -14.89 26.21
C ILE A 287 -14.55 -16.00 26.30
N ASN A 288 -13.44 -15.85 25.57
CA ASN A 288 -12.40 -16.87 25.50
C ASN A 288 -11.62 -17.02 26.82
N SER A 289 -11.50 -15.94 27.58
CA SER A 289 -10.70 -15.89 28.81
C SER A 289 -11.30 -16.66 30.01
N LYS A 290 -12.47 -17.30 29.89
CA LYS A 290 -13.20 -17.97 30.99
C LYS A 290 -13.40 -17.09 32.25
N MET A 291 -13.24 -15.77 32.14
CA MET A 291 -13.37 -14.80 33.24
C MET A 291 -14.82 -14.62 33.70
N LEU A 292 -15.78 -15.19 32.98
CA LEU A 292 -17.21 -15.21 33.31
C LEU A 292 -17.58 -16.56 33.92
N ASN A 293 -17.29 -16.72 35.20
CA ASN A 293 -17.91 -17.75 36.04
C ASN A 293 -19.11 -17.09 36.76
N GLU A 294 -20.32 -17.63 36.59
CA GLU A 294 -21.55 -17.33 37.36
C GLU A 294 -22.57 -16.30 36.80
N GLU A 295 -23.74 -16.31 37.42
CA GLU A 295 -25.08 -15.92 36.93
C GLU A 295 -25.22 -14.50 36.34
N VAL A 296 -26.20 -14.35 35.43
CA VAL A 296 -26.54 -13.15 34.64
C VAL A 296 -26.65 -11.80 35.42
N PRO A 297 -27.08 -11.72 36.71
CA PRO A 297 -27.27 -10.44 37.39
C PRO A 297 -26.00 -9.66 37.76
N THR A 298 -24.85 -10.32 37.92
CA THR A 298 -23.58 -9.69 38.36
C THR A 298 -22.62 -9.40 37.20
N LEU A 299 -23.08 -9.63 35.97
CA LEU A 299 -22.24 -9.61 34.77
C LEU A 299 -21.57 -8.25 34.55
N TRP A 300 -22.26 -7.13 34.80
CA TRP A 300 -21.66 -5.79 34.67
C TRP A 300 -20.54 -5.56 35.69
N ILE A 301 -20.78 -5.87 36.98
CA ILE A 301 -19.81 -5.62 38.06
C ILE A 301 -18.56 -6.48 37.87
N ASN A 302 -18.75 -7.76 37.52
CA ASN A 302 -17.63 -8.70 37.40
C ASN A 302 -16.85 -8.54 36.09
N SER A 303 -17.48 -8.06 35.01
CA SER A 303 -16.81 -7.91 33.71
C SER A 303 -16.18 -6.54 33.46
N LEU A 304 -16.53 -5.50 34.23
CA LEU A 304 -16.10 -4.14 33.94
C LEU A 304 -14.57 -3.94 34.04
N ILE A 305 -13.94 -4.41 35.12
CA ILE A 305 -12.47 -4.35 35.26
C ILE A 305 -11.76 -5.18 34.17
N PRO A 306 -12.16 -6.44 33.89
CA PRO A 306 -11.64 -7.19 32.75
C PRO A 306 -11.77 -6.46 31.41
N ILE A 307 -12.94 -5.86 31.12
CA ILE A 307 -13.18 -5.09 29.89
C ILE A 307 -12.19 -3.93 29.77
N ILE A 308 -11.99 -3.19 30.84
CA ILE A 308 -11.06 -2.05 30.86
C ILE A 308 -9.62 -2.52 30.67
N LYS A 309 -9.21 -3.58 31.37
CA LYS A 309 -7.86 -4.14 31.20
C LYS A 309 -7.62 -4.66 29.78
N ILE A 310 -8.60 -5.33 29.17
CA ILE A 310 -8.50 -5.80 27.78
C ILE A 310 -8.45 -4.60 26.82
N LEU A 311 -9.34 -3.62 26.98
CA LEU A 311 -9.38 -2.42 26.15
C LEU A 311 -8.06 -1.63 26.24
N ALA A 312 -7.56 -1.42 27.45
CA ALA A 312 -6.29 -0.75 27.71
C ALA A 312 -5.12 -1.50 27.07
N LYS A 313 -5.12 -2.84 27.13
CA LYS A 313 -4.10 -3.67 26.47
C LYS A 313 -4.18 -3.61 24.94
N LEU A 314 -5.38 -3.56 24.35
CA LEU A 314 -5.56 -3.41 22.90
C LEU A 314 -5.05 -2.05 22.39
N LEU A 315 -5.11 -1.02 23.23
CA LEU A 315 -4.60 0.33 22.95
C LEU A 315 -3.13 0.52 23.40
N TRP A 316 -2.53 -0.45 24.08
CA TRP A 316 -1.18 -0.34 24.64
C TRP A 316 -0.13 -0.28 23.51
N PRO A 317 0.69 0.78 23.43
CA PRO A 317 1.59 0.98 22.30
C PRO A 317 2.79 0.03 22.28
N ASP A 318 3.28 -0.41 23.45
CA ASP A 318 4.32 -1.43 23.55
C ASP A 318 3.72 -2.85 23.49
N SER A 319 2.99 -3.13 22.42
CA SER A 319 2.41 -4.44 22.16
C SER A 319 2.64 -4.85 20.71
N PHE A 320 2.70 -6.16 20.46
CA PHE A 320 2.78 -6.69 19.10
C PHE A 320 1.44 -6.57 18.35
N SER A 321 0.34 -6.27 19.06
CA SER A 321 -0.94 -5.98 18.42
C SER A 321 -0.82 -4.69 17.61
N PHE A 322 -1.15 -4.77 16.32
CA PHE A 322 -1.13 -3.61 15.42
C PHE A 322 -2.53 -3.07 15.10
N LEU A 323 -3.52 -3.47 15.91
CA LEU A 323 -4.93 -3.22 15.67
C LEU A 323 -5.32 -1.73 15.71
N PHE A 324 -4.78 -0.96 16.66
CA PHE A 324 -5.17 0.44 16.83
C PHE A 324 -4.69 1.35 15.67
N PRO A 325 -3.43 1.27 15.20
CA PRO A 325 -2.98 1.98 13.99
C PRO A 325 -3.80 1.60 12.75
N GLU A 326 -4.11 0.32 12.56
CA GLU A 326 -4.96 -0.16 11.47
C GLU A 326 -6.37 0.45 11.53
N PHE A 327 -6.94 0.51 12.73
CA PHE A 327 -8.23 1.14 12.97
C PHE A 327 -8.22 2.62 12.59
N LEU A 328 -7.17 3.37 12.97
CA LEU A 328 -7.04 4.80 12.63
C LEU A 328 -7.04 5.00 11.11
N VAL A 329 -6.26 4.18 10.39
CA VAL A 329 -6.21 4.23 8.92
C VAL A 329 -7.57 3.86 8.32
N GLY A 330 -8.21 2.79 8.77
CA GLY A 330 -9.53 2.36 8.27
C GLY A 330 -10.62 3.43 8.43
N HIS A 331 -10.56 4.23 9.49
CA HIS A 331 -11.52 5.30 9.78
C HIS A 331 -11.06 6.70 9.30
N CYS A 332 -10.07 6.76 8.41
CA CYS A 332 -9.49 8.00 7.86
C CYS A 332 -8.97 8.98 8.92
N GLN A 333 -8.56 8.51 10.10
CA GLN A 333 -7.99 9.31 11.18
C GLN A 333 -6.50 9.59 10.95
N TYR A 334 -6.14 10.05 9.74
CA TYR A 334 -4.75 10.19 9.30
C TYR A 334 -3.94 11.21 10.09
N LEU A 335 -4.55 12.31 10.55
CA LEU A 335 -3.88 13.28 11.43
C LEU A 335 -3.54 12.66 12.79
N HIS A 336 -4.48 11.92 13.37
CA HIS A 336 -4.27 11.23 14.63
C HIS A 336 -3.23 10.11 14.48
N LEU A 337 -3.18 9.43 13.34
CA LEU A 337 -2.12 8.48 13.04
C LEU A 337 -0.74 9.14 12.99
N GLN A 338 -0.60 10.29 12.31
CA GLN A 338 0.67 11.02 12.29
C GLN A 338 1.13 11.39 13.70
N GLU A 339 0.22 11.87 14.55
CA GLU A 339 0.51 12.21 15.94
C GLU A 339 0.88 10.98 16.76
N TYR A 340 0.15 9.87 16.60
CA TYR A 340 0.46 8.59 17.24
C TYR A 340 1.86 8.10 16.87
N VAL A 341 2.23 8.12 15.59
CA VAL A 341 3.57 7.72 15.14
C VAL A 341 4.64 8.68 15.68
N ARG A 342 4.37 9.99 15.70
CA ARG A 342 5.27 11.00 16.27
C ARG A 342 5.57 10.72 17.75
N MET A 343 4.55 10.49 18.56
CA MET A 343 4.68 10.21 19.99
C MET A 343 5.49 8.94 20.29
N LEU A 344 5.45 7.95 19.39
CA LEU A 344 6.14 6.67 19.57
C LEU A 344 7.55 6.62 18.97
N SER A 345 7.85 7.49 18.01
CA SER A 345 9.04 7.44 17.15
C SER A 345 10.37 7.41 17.91
N SER A 346 10.45 8.04 19.09
CA SER A 346 11.70 8.18 19.82
C SER A 346 12.01 7.00 20.76
N TRP A 347 11.03 6.15 21.10
CA TRP A 347 11.24 5.16 22.18
C TRP A 347 10.59 3.79 21.97
N CYS A 348 9.54 3.68 21.15
CA CYS A 348 8.86 2.39 20.96
C CYS A 348 9.48 1.63 19.79
N THR A 349 10.13 0.50 20.05
CA THR A 349 10.76 -0.33 19.01
C THR A 349 9.82 -1.36 18.39
N LYS A 350 8.66 -1.62 18.99
CA LYS A 350 7.67 -2.57 18.46
C LYS A 350 6.96 -1.99 17.24
N ASN A 351 6.83 -2.76 16.17
CA ASN A 351 6.07 -2.38 14.96
C ASN A 351 6.52 -1.02 14.35
N GLU A 352 7.81 -0.70 14.45
CA GLU A 352 8.34 0.59 13.98
C GLU A 352 8.12 0.77 12.47
N HIS A 353 8.48 -0.24 11.69
CA HIS A 353 8.42 -0.16 10.24
C HIS A 353 6.98 -0.27 9.73
N SER A 354 6.14 -1.06 10.39
CA SER A 354 4.69 -1.12 10.14
C SER A 354 4.02 0.24 10.38
N ARG A 355 4.44 0.97 11.43
CA ARG A 355 3.98 2.36 11.65
C ARG A 355 4.44 3.29 10.53
N LYS A 356 5.68 3.17 10.06
CA LYS A 356 6.19 3.95 8.92
C LYS A 356 5.40 3.67 7.63
N PHE A 357 5.01 2.41 7.38
CA PHE A 357 4.15 2.07 6.25
C PHE A 357 2.80 2.78 6.31
N LEU A 358 2.10 2.73 7.46
CA LEU A 358 0.83 3.44 7.63
C LEU A 358 1.00 4.97 7.61
N LEU A 359 2.14 5.49 8.09
CA LEU A 359 2.49 6.89 7.95
C LEU A 359 2.64 7.30 6.47
N GLY A 360 3.23 6.43 5.63
CA GLY A 360 3.28 6.61 4.18
C GLY A 360 1.89 6.72 3.54
N GLN A 361 0.94 5.88 3.98
CA GLN A 361 -0.48 5.97 3.56
C GLN A 361 -1.11 7.32 3.94
N ALA A 362 -0.83 7.82 5.16
CA ALA A 362 -1.29 9.14 5.56
C ALA A 362 -0.72 10.26 4.69
N TYR A 363 0.57 10.22 4.35
CA TYR A 363 1.18 11.21 3.48
C TYR A 363 0.64 11.15 2.05
N LEU A 364 0.35 9.96 1.51
CA LEU A 364 -0.35 9.83 0.21
C LEU A 364 -1.73 10.49 0.25
N TYR A 365 -2.50 10.25 1.31
CA TYR A 365 -3.81 10.86 1.49
C TYR A 365 -3.74 12.40 1.48
N PHE A 366 -2.71 12.99 2.09
CA PHE A 366 -2.47 14.44 2.08
C PHE A 366 -1.73 14.95 0.84
N ASN A 367 -1.51 14.10 -0.18
CA ASN A 367 -0.79 14.46 -1.40
C ASN A 367 0.63 15.00 -1.12
N GLU A 368 1.34 14.38 -0.17
CA GLU A 368 2.75 14.63 0.15
C GLU A 368 3.64 13.45 -0.34
N PRO A 369 3.82 13.29 -1.65
CA PRO A 369 4.24 12.01 -2.21
C PRO A 369 5.71 11.68 -1.95
N TYR A 370 6.59 12.68 -1.79
CA TYR A 370 8.00 12.45 -1.45
C TYR A 370 8.19 11.95 -0.02
N LYS A 371 7.45 12.50 0.95
CA LYS A 371 7.46 12.02 2.33
C LYS A 371 6.87 10.62 2.41
N ALA A 372 5.79 10.37 1.66
CA ALA A 372 5.21 9.04 1.56
C ALA A 372 6.24 8.02 1.06
N ALA A 373 6.94 8.33 -0.04
CA ALA A 373 7.96 7.46 -0.62
C ALA A 373 9.07 7.14 0.38
N GLN A 374 9.58 8.16 1.08
CA GLN A 374 10.59 7.96 2.13
C GLN A 374 10.09 7.03 3.24
N SER A 375 8.88 7.28 3.76
CA SER A 375 8.29 6.42 4.79
C SER A 375 8.10 4.98 4.33
N PHE A 376 7.75 4.75 3.06
CA PHE A 376 7.63 3.41 2.49
C PHE A 376 8.97 2.70 2.31
N VAL A 377 10.02 3.42 1.90
CA VAL A 377 11.38 2.85 1.79
C VAL A 377 11.89 2.45 3.18
N GLU A 378 11.76 3.34 4.18
CA GLU A 378 12.15 3.02 5.56
C GLU A 378 11.32 1.88 6.18
N ALA A 379 10.09 1.67 5.70
CA ALA A 379 9.26 0.55 6.14
C ALA A 379 9.69 -0.80 5.54
N ALA A 380 10.41 -0.82 4.41
CA ALA A 380 10.89 -2.06 3.79
C ALA A 380 11.88 -2.82 4.70
N GLU A 381 12.68 -2.10 5.50
CA GLU A 381 13.59 -2.69 6.49
C GLU A 381 12.87 -3.60 7.51
N GLY A 382 11.59 -3.34 7.77
CA GLY A 382 10.75 -4.17 8.66
C GLY A 382 10.50 -5.59 8.16
N LEU A 383 10.70 -5.84 6.87
CA LEU A 383 10.61 -7.18 6.28
C LEU A 383 11.75 -8.08 6.80
N ASN A 384 12.95 -7.52 6.97
CA ASN A 384 14.11 -8.22 7.54
C ASN A 384 13.88 -8.57 9.01
N ASN A 385 13.21 -7.67 9.74
CA ASN A 385 12.86 -7.85 11.14
C ASN A 385 11.66 -8.80 11.36
N GLY A 386 10.98 -9.22 10.28
CA GLY A 386 9.85 -10.14 10.35
C GLY A 386 8.60 -9.54 11.00
N GLU A 387 8.35 -8.24 10.85
CA GLU A 387 7.20 -7.59 11.48
C GLU A 387 5.87 -8.23 10.99
N PRO A 388 5.00 -8.73 11.90
CA PRO A 388 3.84 -9.55 11.53
C PRO A 388 2.88 -8.87 10.57
N PHE A 389 2.66 -7.56 10.71
CA PHE A 389 1.75 -6.80 9.84
C PHE A 389 2.25 -6.79 8.39
N LEU A 390 3.53 -6.48 8.16
CA LEU A 390 4.11 -6.42 6.81
C LEU A 390 4.18 -7.83 6.18
N VAL A 391 4.61 -8.82 6.96
CA VAL A 391 4.88 -10.17 6.43
C VAL A 391 3.59 -10.97 6.22
N ARG A 392 2.73 -11.03 7.25
CA ARG A 392 1.55 -11.92 7.25
C ARG A 392 0.33 -11.25 6.65
N LYS A 393 0.09 -9.97 6.95
CA LYS A 393 -1.12 -9.28 6.52
C LYS A 393 -0.94 -8.60 5.16
N LEU A 394 0.13 -7.83 4.98
CA LEU A 394 0.39 -7.12 3.74
C LEU A 394 0.88 -8.07 2.65
N LEU A 395 1.90 -8.90 2.89
CA LEU A 395 2.47 -9.76 1.83
C LEU A 395 1.85 -11.15 1.73
N GLN A 396 1.15 -11.62 2.77
CA GLN A 396 0.55 -12.97 2.82
C GLN A 396 1.55 -14.07 2.44
N ILE A 397 2.74 -14.00 3.03
CA ILE A 397 3.88 -14.83 2.64
C ILE A 397 3.60 -16.33 2.82
N ASN A 398 3.97 -17.10 1.80
CA ASN A 398 4.15 -18.56 1.85
C ASN A 398 5.60 -18.90 2.25
N ASP A 399 5.83 -20.04 2.89
CA ASP A 399 7.14 -20.45 3.45
C ASP A 399 8.34 -20.43 2.46
N ASP A 400 8.09 -20.33 1.14
CA ASP A 400 9.10 -20.40 0.08
C ASP A 400 9.71 -19.04 -0.34
N MET A 401 9.30 -17.92 0.26
CA MET A 401 9.75 -16.58 -0.18
C MET A 401 11.07 -16.16 0.48
N ASN A 402 12.07 -15.79 -0.32
CA ASN A 402 13.33 -15.18 0.16
C ASN A 402 13.17 -13.67 0.41
N ILE A 403 14.02 -13.10 1.27
CA ILE A 403 14.00 -11.66 1.62
C ILE A 403 13.94 -10.73 0.39
N PRO A 404 14.81 -10.87 -0.65
CA PRO A 404 14.76 -9.96 -1.80
C PRO A 404 13.44 -10.07 -2.58
N MET A 405 12.87 -11.28 -2.66
CA MET A 405 11.57 -11.51 -3.28
C MET A 405 10.45 -10.85 -2.46
N MET A 406 10.53 -10.86 -1.12
CA MET A 406 9.59 -10.15 -0.26
C MET A 406 9.66 -8.63 -0.49
N GLU A 407 10.87 -8.07 -0.57
CA GLU A 407 11.08 -6.64 -0.85
C GLU A 407 10.52 -6.25 -2.22
N VAL A 408 10.78 -7.03 -3.28
CA VAL A 408 10.23 -6.78 -4.63
C VAL A 408 8.69 -6.78 -4.62
N ASN A 409 8.06 -7.76 -3.97
CA ASN A 409 6.60 -7.82 -3.87
C ASN A 409 6.03 -6.65 -3.03
N TYR A 410 6.76 -6.23 -1.99
CA TYR A 410 6.42 -5.04 -1.23
C TYR A 410 6.45 -3.77 -2.08
N TYR A 411 7.55 -3.54 -2.81
CA TYR A 411 7.66 -2.39 -3.71
C TYR A 411 6.60 -2.43 -4.80
N LEU A 412 6.21 -3.59 -5.34
CA LEU A 412 5.09 -3.70 -6.27
C LEU A 412 3.76 -3.21 -5.67
N LYS A 413 3.45 -3.57 -4.41
CA LYS A 413 2.27 -3.06 -3.71
C LYS A 413 2.33 -1.54 -3.52
N VAL A 414 3.49 -1.01 -3.11
CA VAL A 414 3.70 0.44 -2.94
C VAL A 414 3.60 1.18 -4.27
N ILE A 415 4.21 0.66 -5.34
CA ILE A 415 4.14 1.24 -6.69
C ILE A 415 2.69 1.34 -7.14
N ASN A 416 1.89 0.29 -6.98
CA ASN A 416 0.47 0.30 -7.36
C ASN A 416 -0.31 1.40 -6.63
N GLN A 417 0.05 1.75 -5.40
CA GLN A 417 -0.53 2.90 -4.70
C GLN A 417 -0.16 4.22 -5.41
N PHE A 418 1.11 4.47 -5.68
CA PHE A 418 1.53 5.69 -6.41
C PHE A 418 0.98 5.77 -7.84
N GLU A 419 0.70 4.63 -8.49
CA GLU A 419 -0.01 4.61 -9.77
C GLU A 419 -1.45 5.12 -9.62
N HIS A 420 -2.15 4.71 -8.56
CA HIS A 420 -3.51 5.16 -8.27
C HIS A 420 -3.58 6.67 -7.97
N PHE A 421 -2.60 7.18 -7.21
CA PHE A 421 -2.46 8.61 -6.90
C PHE A 421 -1.80 9.45 -8.02
N GLN A 422 -1.46 8.83 -9.17
CA GLN A 422 -0.91 9.49 -10.36
C GLN A 422 0.43 10.23 -10.13
N HIS A 423 1.39 9.59 -9.47
CA HIS A 423 2.74 10.11 -9.26
C HIS A 423 3.82 9.35 -10.05
N PRO A 424 3.90 9.55 -11.39
CA PRO A 424 4.72 8.73 -12.29
C PRO A 424 6.23 8.81 -12.00
N HIS A 425 6.74 9.94 -11.51
CA HIS A 425 8.16 10.11 -11.17
C HIS A 425 8.61 9.18 -10.04
N ILE A 426 7.76 9.00 -9.03
CA ILE A 426 8.06 8.17 -7.86
C ILE A 426 7.86 6.69 -8.18
N VAL A 427 6.87 6.37 -9.03
CA VAL A 427 6.70 5.00 -9.55
C VAL A 427 7.99 4.53 -10.23
N ILE A 428 8.61 5.38 -11.05
CA ILE A 428 9.88 5.05 -11.72
C ILE A 428 10.99 4.81 -10.69
N SER A 429 11.18 5.73 -9.73
CA SER A 429 12.28 5.59 -8.77
C SER A 429 12.15 4.33 -7.92
N LEU A 430 10.93 4.03 -7.44
CA LEU A 430 10.67 2.81 -6.66
C LEU A 430 10.80 1.53 -7.50
N ALA A 431 10.42 1.59 -8.78
CA ALA A 431 10.59 0.45 -9.68
C ALA A 431 12.07 0.19 -10.02
N GLU A 432 12.87 1.24 -10.24
CA GLU A 432 14.32 1.11 -10.42
C GLU A 432 15.01 0.54 -9.17
N GLU A 433 14.59 0.98 -7.97
CA GLU A 433 15.07 0.46 -6.70
C GLU A 433 14.72 -1.03 -6.52
N ALA A 434 13.47 -1.41 -6.81
CA ALA A 434 13.04 -2.82 -6.77
C ALA A 434 13.80 -3.70 -7.78
N ILE A 435 14.10 -3.19 -8.98
CA ILE A 435 14.91 -3.92 -9.97
C ILE A 435 16.35 -4.13 -9.46
N CYS A 436 16.93 -3.16 -8.77
CA CYS A 436 18.27 -3.31 -8.18
C CYS A 436 18.32 -4.37 -7.07
N ILE A 437 17.22 -4.57 -6.36
CA ILE A 437 17.08 -5.56 -5.28
C ILE A 437 16.78 -6.97 -5.84
N ALA A 438 16.05 -7.04 -6.95
CA ALA A 438 15.57 -8.30 -7.51
C ALA A 438 16.71 -9.25 -7.93
N SER A 439 16.55 -10.54 -7.63
CA SER A 439 17.44 -11.59 -8.16
C SER A 439 17.18 -11.83 -9.64
N GLU A 440 18.19 -12.24 -10.42
CA GLU A 440 18.06 -12.46 -11.88
C GLU A 440 16.92 -13.41 -12.30
N SER A 441 16.48 -14.31 -11.40
CA SER A 441 15.39 -15.28 -11.64
C SER A 441 14.01 -14.80 -11.20
N ASP A 442 13.86 -13.55 -10.73
CA ASP A 442 12.58 -13.06 -10.21
C ASP A 442 11.56 -12.85 -11.35
N PRO A 443 10.36 -13.46 -11.27
CA PRO A 443 9.33 -13.33 -12.30
C PRO A 443 8.81 -11.90 -12.46
N ASN A 444 8.97 -11.05 -11.44
CA ASN A 444 8.42 -9.70 -11.41
C ASN A 444 9.31 -8.66 -12.12
N ILE A 445 10.55 -8.98 -12.47
CA ILE A 445 11.47 -8.05 -13.15
C ILE A 445 10.87 -7.52 -14.46
N ALA A 446 10.25 -8.41 -15.25
CA ALA A 446 9.62 -8.00 -16.50
C ALA A 446 8.50 -6.98 -16.25
N THR A 447 7.65 -7.22 -15.24
CA THR A 447 6.56 -6.32 -14.83
C THR A 447 7.09 -4.95 -14.40
N LEU A 448 8.18 -4.91 -13.64
CA LEU A 448 8.82 -3.67 -13.20
C LEU A 448 9.36 -2.87 -14.39
N TYR A 449 10.05 -3.50 -15.34
CA TYR A 449 10.51 -2.83 -16.56
C TYR A 449 9.35 -2.29 -17.42
N LEU A 450 8.22 -3.01 -17.49
CA LEU A 450 7.03 -2.51 -18.17
C LEU A 450 6.45 -1.25 -17.51
N LYS A 451 6.44 -1.19 -16.17
CA LYS A 451 6.05 0.01 -15.44
C LYS A 451 7.03 1.17 -15.70
N VAL A 452 8.34 0.93 -15.60
CA VAL A 452 9.38 1.94 -15.91
C VAL A 452 9.23 2.48 -17.34
N PHE A 453 9.04 1.59 -18.33
CA PHE A 453 8.79 1.95 -19.71
C PHE A 453 7.56 2.84 -19.86
N LYS A 454 6.41 2.41 -19.32
CA LYS A 454 5.13 3.11 -19.42
C LYS A 454 5.24 4.53 -18.87
N TYR A 455 5.77 4.69 -17.65
CA TYR A 455 5.82 6.01 -17.01
C TYR A 455 6.90 6.93 -17.58
N HIS A 456 8.04 6.40 -18.04
CA HIS A 456 8.99 7.21 -18.82
C HIS A 456 8.39 7.69 -20.14
N LEU A 457 7.57 6.88 -20.80
CA LEU A 457 6.87 7.26 -22.02
C LEU A 457 5.83 8.36 -21.77
N GLU A 458 5.03 8.24 -20.70
CA GLU A 458 4.06 9.25 -20.28
C GLU A 458 4.75 10.61 -20.02
N LEU A 459 5.87 10.61 -19.28
CA LEU A 459 6.69 11.79 -18.97
C LEU A 459 7.48 12.35 -20.17
N GLY A 460 7.56 11.62 -21.29
CA GLY A 460 8.29 12.05 -22.48
C GLY A 460 9.81 11.83 -22.43
N HIS A 461 10.30 11.01 -21.49
CA HIS A 461 11.70 10.57 -21.42
C HIS A 461 11.97 9.42 -22.40
N TYR A 462 11.88 9.69 -23.70
CA TYR A 462 11.87 8.65 -24.74
C TYR A 462 13.13 7.76 -24.76
N GLU A 463 14.31 8.33 -24.51
CA GLU A 463 15.56 7.55 -24.48
C GLU A 463 15.60 6.56 -23.31
N LYS A 464 15.15 7.00 -22.12
CA LYS A 464 15.06 6.13 -20.94
C LYS A 464 13.99 5.06 -21.12
N ALA A 465 12.84 5.39 -21.70
CA ALA A 465 11.81 4.42 -22.05
C ALA A 465 12.34 3.37 -23.03
N TYR A 466 13.04 3.79 -24.09
CA TYR A 466 13.64 2.86 -25.05
C TYR A 466 14.66 1.93 -24.38
N ASN A 467 15.50 2.46 -23.48
CA ASN A 467 16.47 1.63 -22.75
C ASN A 467 15.77 0.59 -21.88
N ALA A 468 14.74 0.97 -21.12
CA ALA A 468 13.97 0.05 -20.28
C ALA A 468 13.30 -1.08 -21.10
N MET A 469 12.84 -0.77 -22.31
CA MET A 469 12.27 -1.76 -23.23
C MET A 469 13.31 -2.77 -23.74
N VAL A 470 14.55 -2.33 -24.00
CA VAL A 470 15.62 -3.20 -24.51
C VAL A 470 16.23 -4.07 -23.41
N THR A 471 16.27 -3.57 -22.17
CA THR A 471 16.79 -4.32 -21.02
C THR A 471 15.80 -5.34 -20.46
N ASN A 472 14.52 -5.24 -20.80
CA ASN A 472 13.48 -6.14 -20.32
C ASN A 472 13.77 -7.60 -20.75
N PRO A 473 13.85 -8.57 -19.81
CA PRO A 473 14.10 -9.98 -20.12
C PRO A 473 13.01 -10.64 -20.97
N ASP A 474 11.76 -10.13 -20.95
CA ASP A 474 10.65 -10.71 -21.70
C ASP A 474 10.60 -10.19 -23.17
N PRO A 475 10.88 -11.05 -24.17
CA PRO A 475 10.87 -10.65 -25.57
C PRO A 475 9.45 -10.43 -26.13
N SER A 476 8.41 -11.01 -25.50
CA SER A 476 7.04 -10.92 -26.00
C SER A 476 6.45 -9.53 -25.79
N SER A 477 6.59 -8.98 -24.58
CA SER A 477 6.16 -7.63 -24.25
C SER A 477 6.97 -6.53 -24.94
N CYS A 478 8.22 -6.80 -25.35
CA CYS A 478 9.05 -5.86 -26.10
C CYS A 478 8.37 -5.36 -27.40
N LYS A 479 7.69 -6.24 -28.13
CA LYS A 479 6.99 -5.84 -29.38
C LYS A 479 5.80 -4.92 -29.12
N ASP A 480 5.08 -5.15 -28.03
CA ASP A 480 3.93 -4.31 -27.65
C ASP A 480 4.40 -2.96 -27.12
N CYS A 481 5.45 -2.92 -26.31
CA CYS A 481 6.12 -1.68 -25.91
C CYS A 481 6.60 -0.89 -27.13
N LEU A 482 7.22 -1.55 -28.11
CA LEU A 482 7.69 -0.89 -29.33
C LEU A 482 6.53 -0.25 -30.11
N ARG A 483 5.40 -0.96 -30.26
CA ARG A 483 4.19 -0.41 -30.90
C ARG A 483 3.70 0.82 -30.14
N GLN A 484 3.60 0.75 -28.81
CA GLN A 484 3.18 1.88 -27.98
C GLN A 484 4.13 3.08 -28.11
N LEU A 485 5.44 2.86 -28.06
CA LEU A 485 6.46 3.91 -28.23
C LEU A 485 6.33 4.61 -29.58
N LEU A 486 6.21 3.84 -30.67
CA LEU A 486 6.04 4.38 -32.02
C LEU A 486 4.72 5.16 -32.14
N ASN A 487 3.64 4.66 -31.53
CA ASN A 487 2.36 5.35 -31.52
C ASN A 487 2.48 6.72 -30.84
N VAL A 488 3.01 6.76 -29.61
CA VAL A 488 3.16 7.99 -28.84
C VAL A 488 4.11 8.98 -29.53
N LEU A 489 5.23 8.52 -30.11
CA LEU A 489 6.16 9.40 -30.83
C LEU A 489 5.55 9.99 -32.10
N CYS A 490 4.76 9.21 -32.84
CA CYS A 490 4.05 9.69 -34.02
C CYS A 490 2.96 10.70 -33.63
N ASP A 491 2.16 10.39 -32.62
CA ASP A 491 1.06 11.25 -32.15
C ASP A 491 1.57 12.58 -31.59
N ARG A 492 2.69 12.54 -30.85
CA ARG A 492 3.39 13.73 -30.33
C ARG A 492 4.28 14.43 -31.37
N LYS A 493 4.31 13.94 -32.62
CA LYS A 493 5.12 14.47 -33.74
C LYS A 493 6.62 14.55 -33.47
N GLN A 494 7.15 13.68 -32.60
CA GLN A 494 8.58 13.60 -32.25
C GLN A 494 9.37 12.76 -33.27
N LEU A 495 9.26 13.13 -34.56
CA LEU A 495 9.81 12.34 -35.68
C LEU A 495 11.35 12.27 -35.69
N ASN A 496 12.01 13.33 -35.22
CA ASN A 496 13.48 13.40 -35.18
C ASN A 496 14.09 12.31 -34.29
N ILE A 497 13.45 12.06 -33.14
CA ILE A 497 13.89 11.03 -32.18
C ILE A 497 13.71 9.65 -32.80
N LEU A 498 12.59 9.44 -33.50
CA LEU A 498 12.26 8.19 -34.16
C LEU A 498 13.28 7.82 -35.25
N VAL A 499 13.83 8.78 -35.99
CA VAL A 499 14.90 8.51 -36.97
C VAL A 499 16.23 8.17 -36.29
N ARG A 500 16.55 8.83 -35.18
CA ARG A 500 17.86 8.72 -34.50
C ARG A 500 18.02 7.47 -33.64
N PHE A 501 16.94 6.83 -33.20
CA PHE A 501 17.05 5.62 -32.37
C PHE A 501 17.80 4.48 -33.09
N PRO A 502 18.62 3.70 -32.35
CA PRO A 502 19.42 2.64 -32.93
C PRO A 502 18.58 1.41 -33.33
N TYR A 503 17.45 1.15 -32.64
CA TYR A 503 16.52 0.01 -32.78
C TYR A 503 17.12 -1.40 -32.73
N ASN A 504 18.43 -1.57 -32.91
CA ASN A 504 19.18 -2.82 -32.84
C ASN A 504 18.43 -3.93 -33.60
N ASN A 505 18.05 -5.02 -32.92
CA ASN A 505 17.39 -6.19 -33.50
C ASN A 505 15.91 -5.96 -33.85
N LEU A 506 15.33 -4.80 -33.50
CA LEU A 506 13.91 -4.47 -33.71
C LEU A 506 13.68 -3.71 -35.03
N GLN A 507 14.72 -3.53 -35.82
CA GLN A 507 14.70 -2.76 -37.06
C GLN A 507 13.59 -3.19 -38.04
N GLU A 508 13.47 -4.49 -38.27
CA GLU A 508 12.49 -5.05 -39.21
C GLU A 508 11.06 -4.86 -38.69
N GLU A 509 10.85 -5.00 -37.39
CA GLU A 509 9.55 -4.79 -36.74
C GLU A 509 9.11 -3.33 -36.83
N VAL A 510 10.01 -2.36 -36.59
CA VAL A 510 9.72 -0.93 -36.76
C VAL A 510 9.28 -0.62 -38.19
N VAL A 511 10.04 -1.12 -39.17
CA VAL A 511 9.72 -0.91 -40.59
C VAL A 511 8.39 -1.56 -40.95
N SER A 512 8.12 -2.77 -40.45
CA SER A 512 6.85 -3.48 -40.65
C SER A 512 5.67 -2.69 -40.08
N ILE A 513 5.78 -2.24 -38.81
CA ILE A 513 4.73 -1.46 -38.13
C ILE A 513 4.46 -0.15 -38.87
N LEU A 514 5.50 0.62 -39.20
CA LEU A 514 5.37 1.88 -39.90
C LEU A 514 4.84 1.70 -41.32
N LYS A 515 5.22 0.64 -42.03
CA LYS A 515 4.74 0.33 -43.37
C LYS A 515 3.26 -0.05 -43.36
N ASN A 516 2.83 -0.86 -42.39
CA ASN A 516 1.42 -1.22 -42.23
C ASN A 516 0.57 0.03 -41.92
N ARG A 517 1.05 0.91 -41.03
CA ARG A 517 0.43 2.22 -40.76
C ARG A 517 0.40 3.13 -41.99
N ALA A 518 1.50 3.20 -42.74
CA ALA A 518 1.59 4.01 -43.95
C ALA A 518 0.62 3.54 -45.05
N ARG A 519 0.21 2.28 -45.03
CA ARG A 519 -0.78 1.71 -45.96
C ARG A 519 -2.22 1.92 -45.49
N SER A 520 -2.46 1.94 -44.18
CA SER A 520 -3.80 2.06 -43.61
C SER A 520 -4.27 3.50 -43.41
N VAL A 521 -3.35 4.45 -43.26
CA VAL A 521 -3.66 5.87 -42.98
C VAL A 521 -3.80 6.67 -44.29
N ASP A 522 -4.70 7.65 -44.29
CA ASP A 522 -4.87 8.59 -45.40
C ASP A 522 -3.59 9.39 -45.67
N LEU A 523 -3.16 9.41 -46.95
CA LEU A 523 -1.98 10.12 -47.44
C LEU A 523 -1.98 11.64 -47.14
N SER A 524 -3.14 12.22 -46.84
CA SER A 524 -3.30 13.64 -46.53
C SER A 524 -3.04 13.98 -45.05
N SER A 525 -3.14 12.99 -44.16
CA SER A 525 -3.17 13.21 -42.71
C SER A 525 -1.80 13.10 -42.03
N HIS A 526 -0.98 12.12 -42.45
CA HIS A 526 0.32 11.82 -41.84
C HIS A 526 1.35 11.35 -42.87
N ASN A 527 2.57 11.90 -42.77
CA ASN A 527 3.67 11.63 -43.70
C ASN A 527 4.50 10.40 -43.29
N TYR A 528 3.86 9.24 -43.08
CA TYR A 528 4.55 8.01 -42.68
C TYR A 528 5.56 7.51 -43.74
N TYR A 529 5.28 7.72 -45.02
CA TYR A 529 6.20 7.38 -46.11
C TYR A 529 7.48 8.22 -46.07
N ASP A 530 7.38 9.52 -45.80
CA ASP A 530 8.54 10.41 -45.66
C ASP A 530 9.38 10.02 -44.44
N LEU A 531 8.73 9.61 -43.35
CA LEU A 531 9.39 9.07 -42.16
C LEU A 531 10.15 7.78 -42.48
N LEU A 532 9.50 6.81 -43.12
CA LEU A 532 10.12 5.57 -43.57
C LEU A 532 11.32 5.84 -44.49
N PHE A 533 11.19 6.79 -45.41
CA PHE A 533 12.29 7.21 -46.28
C PHE A 533 13.46 7.76 -45.48
N SER A 534 13.22 8.68 -44.54
CA SER A 534 14.27 9.26 -43.70
C SER A 534 15.00 8.22 -42.85
N ILE A 535 14.28 7.21 -42.34
CA ILE A 535 14.85 6.07 -41.63
C ILE A 535 15.77 5.24 -42.53
N HIS A 536 15.33 4.92 -43.75
CA HIS A 536 16.14 4.11 -44.66
C HIS A 536 17.36 4.85 -45.18
N ILE A 537 17.25 6.16 -45.43
CA ILE A 537 18.38 7.01 -45.84
C ILE A 537 19.42 7.12 -44.71
N SER A 538 18.99 7.41 -43.47
CA SER A 538 19.90 7.55 -42.33
C SER A 538 20.67 6.26 -41.99
N ARG A 539 20.12 5.10 -42.37
CA ARG A 539 20.74 3.78 -42.17
C ARG A 539 21.46 3.23 -43.41
N ASN A 540 21.65 4.05 -44.44
CA ASN A 540 22.29 3.68 -45.72
C ASN A 540 21.59 2.52 -46.48
N SER A 541 20.32 2.27 -46.19
CA SER A 541 19.49 1.26 -46.87
C SER A 541 18.79 1.85 -48.08
N TYR A 542 19.57 2.33 -49.06
CA TYR A 542 19.08 3.12 -50.18
C TYR A 542 18.07 2.38 -51.09
N ARG A 543 18.25 1.07 -51.23
CA ARG A 543 17.30 0.21 -51.96
C ARG A 543 15.91 0.23 -51.32
N ALA A 544 15.84 0.07 -50.00
CA ALA A 544 14.57 0.08 -49.27
C ALA A 544 13.94 1.47 -49.30
N ALA A 545 14.74 2.53 -49.20
CA ALA A 545 14.29 3.92 -49.37
C ALA A 545 13.62 4.14 -50.73
N GLY A 546 14.24 3.65 -51.82
CA GLY A 546 13.68 3.73 -53.16
C GLY A 546 12.34 2.99 -53.31
N ASN A 547 12.23 1.80 -52.71
CA ASN A 547 10.98 1.02 -52.71
C ASN A 547 9.83 1.76 -52.01
N VAL A 548 10.08 2.36 -50.84
CA VAL A 548 9.05 3.08 -50.06
C VAL A 548 8.52 4.28 -50.84
N MET A 549 9.39 5.07 -51.48
CA MET A 549 8.97 6.22 -52.29
C MET A 549 8.26 5.81 -53.58
N TYR A 550 8.66 4.70 -54.20
CA TYR A 550 7.96 4.15 -55.35
C TYR A 550 6.53 3.70 -54.97
N GLU A 551 6.38 3.02 -53.83
CA GLU A 551 5.08 2.60 -53.30
C GLU A 551 4.18 3.81 -52.99
N GLN A 552 4.72 4.86 -52.35
CA GLN A 552 3.99 6.12 -52.12
C GLN A 552 3.54 6.76 -53.43
N GLY A 553 4.41 6.83 -54.45
CA GLY A 553 4.10 7.41 -55.75
C GLY A 553 3.01 6.63 -56.50
N LEU A 554 2.99 5.30 -56.37
CA LEU A 554 1.93 4.46 -56.94
C LEU A 554 0.58 4.73 -56.25
N ARG A 555 0.57 4.77 -54.91
CA ARG A 555 -0.63 5.02 -54.10
C ARG A 555 -1.20 6.42 -54.33
N LEU A 556 -0.34 7.45 -54.40
CA LEU A 556 -0.73 8.82 -54.72
C LEU A 556 -1.42 8.94 -56.08
N GLY A 557 -1.00 8.15 -57.07
CA GLY A 557 -1.62 8.13 -58.40
C GLY A 557 -3.02 7.53 -58.43
N GLN A 558 -3.37 6.72 -57.42
CA GLN A 558 -4.68 6.09 -57.28
C GLN A 558 -5.61 6.92 -56.39
N GLU A 559 -5.12 7.37 -55.24
CA GLU A 559 -5.94 7.99 -54.18
C GLU A 559 -6.08 9.51 -54.32
N LEU A 560 -5.16 10.19 -55.03
CA LEU A 560 -5.14 11.65 -55.14
C LEU A 560 -5.07 12.12 -56.62
N PRO A 561 -6.19 12.07 -57.36
CA PRO A 561 -6.25 12.56 -58.72
C PRO A 561 -6.11 14.10 -58.78
N GLY A 562 -5.40 14.61 -59.80
CA GLY A 562 -5.24 16.05 -60.08
C GLY A 562 -3.80 16.57 -59.99
N VAL A 563 -3.61 17.84 -60.34
CA VAL A 563 -2.27 18.45 -60.53
C VAL A 563 -1.37 18.35 -59.29
N ARG A 564 -1.93 18.54 -58.09
CA ARG A 564 -1.18 18.44 -56.83
C ARG A 564 -0.71 17.01 -56.52
N GLY A 565 -1.54 16.01 -56.83
CA GLY A 565 -1.19 14.59 -56.69
C GLY A 565 -0.09 14.20 -57.68
N LEU A 566 -0.23 14.61 -58.94
CA LEU A 566 0.79 14.43 -59.99
C LEU A 566 2.15 15.07 -59.62
N GLN A 567 2.15 16.29 -59.08
CA GLN A 567 3.38 16.95 -58.64
C GLN A 567 4.09 16.17 -57.52
N ARG A 568 3.35 15.73 -56.50
CA ARG A 568 3.91 14.88 -55.42
C ARG A 568 4.38 13.53 -55.96
N GLN A 569 3.64 12.93 -56.88
CA GLN A 569 4.01 11.67 -57.51
C GLN A 569 5.35 11.78 -58.27
N VAL A 570 5.55 12.86 -59.03
CA VAL A 570 6.84 13.15 -59.69
C VAL A 570 7.96 13.28 -58.65
N GLN A 571 7.72 13.96 -57.54
CA GLN A 571 8.71 14.09 -56.46
C GLN A 571 9.06 12.74 -55.82
N CYS A 572 8.07 11.88 -55.55
CA CYS A 572 8.30 10.53 -55.03
C CYS A 572 9.16 9.68 -56.00
N TYR A 573 8.87 9.72 -57.30
CA TYR A 573 9.67 8.99 -58.29
C TYR A 573 11.09 9.53 -58.43
N LEU A 574 11.27 10.86 -58.40
CA LEU A 574 12.60 11.46 -58.38
C LEU A 574 13.39 11.02 -57.13
N ALA A 575 12.78 11.08 -55.95
CA ALA A 575 13.40 10.62 -54.71
C ALA A 575 13.79 9.13 -54.78
N ALA A 576 12.93 8.29 -55.35
CA ALA A 576 13.21 6.88 -55.57
C ALA A 576 14.41 6.67 -56.52
N MET A 577 14.46 7.39 -57.65
CA MET A 577 15.57 7.34 -58.59
C MET A 577 16.89 7.77 -57.95
N HIS A 578 16.87 8.85 -57.16
CA HIS A 578 18.04 9.33 -56.44
C HIS A 578 18.53 8.31 -55.41
N ALA A 579 17.63 7.70 -54.64
CA ALA A 579 17.98 6.65 -53.68
C ALA A 579 18.58 5.41 -54.37
N LEU A 580 18.00 4.94 -55.48
CA LEU A 580 18.51 3.78 -56.22
C LEU A 580 19.89 4.03 -56.85
N ARG A 581 20.19 5.27 -57.25
CA ARG A 581 21.53 5.65 -57.74
C ARG A 581 22.60 5.62 -56.65
N LEU A 582 22.23 5.80 -55.39
CA LEU A 582 23.13 5.67 -54.24
C LEU A 582 23.34 4.20 -53.84
N ALA A 583 22.43 3.31 -54.24
CA ALA A 583 22.61 1.88 -54.04
C ALA A 583 23.66 1.31 -55.03
N LYS A 584 24.33 0.23 -54.62
CA LYS A 584 25.18 -0.54 -55.54
C LYS A 584 24.35 -1.01 -56.75
N PRO A 585 24.91 -1.02 -57.97
CA PRO A 585 24.17 -1.31 -59.21
C PRO A 585 23.46 -2.67 -59.18
N GLU A 586 24.03 -3.68 -58.51
CA GLU A 586 23.45 -5.02 -58.32
C GLU A 586 22.11 -5.01 -57.55
N TYR A 587 21.91 -4.02 -56.67
CA TYR A 587 20.75 -3.92 -55.79
C TYR A 587 19.78 -2.80 -56.17
N ALA A 588 20.05 -2.07 -57.26
CA ALA A 588 19.29 -0.93 -57.77
C ALA A 588 18.02 -1.34 -58.55
N TRP A 589 17.17 -2.14 -57.93
CA TRP A 589 15.90 -2.60 -58.49
C TRP A 589 14.75 -2.45 -57.49
N VAL A 590 13.53 -2.27 -58.00
CA VAL A 590 12.31 -2.05 -57.22
C VAL A 590 11.28 -3.13 -57.53
N VAL A 591 10.52 -3.54 -56.52
CA VAL A 591 9.40 -4.48 -56.69
C VAL A 591 8.18 -3.71 -57.20
N LYS A 592 7.69 -4.05 -58.39
CA LYS A 592 6.41 -3.56 -58.89
C LYS A 592 5.29 -4.50 -58.43
N PRO A 593 4.33 -4.04 -57.59
CA PRO A 593 3.16 -4.83 -57.27
C PRO A 593 2.35 -5.04 -58.56
N ILE A 594 2.13 -6.29 -58.94
CA ILE A 594 1.21 -6.63 -60.03
C ILE A 594 -0.19 -6.59 -59.41
N PRO A 595 -1.13 -5.77 -59.90
CA PRO A 595 -2.52 -5.85 -59.43
C PRO A 595 -3.01 -7.27 -59.66
N ASN A 596 -3.61 -7.91 -58.64
CA ASN A 596 -4.29 -9.20 -58.76
C ASN A 596 -5.58 -9.11 -59.60
N CYS A 597 -5.50 -8.52 -60.80
CA CYS A 597 -6.60 -8.42 -61.75
C CYS A 597 -6.53 -9.55 -62.81
N LEU A 598 -5.68 -10.55 -62.61
CA LEU A 598 -5.45 -11.62 -63.59
C LEU A 598 -5.55 -13.04 -63.03
N THR A 599 -5.93 -13.23 -61.76
CA THR A 599 -6.13 -14.58 -61.21
C THR A 599 -7.45 -14.82 -60.48
N HIS A 600 -8.20 -13.80 -60.07
CA HIS A 600 -9.59 -13.98 -59.60
C HIS A 600 -10.43 -12.72 -59.90
N PRO A 601 -11.72 -12.85 -60.27
CA PRO A 601 -12.62 -11.70 -60.29
C PRO A 601 -12.66 -11.07 -58.89
N ALA A 602 -12.59 -9.73 -58.84
CA ALA A 602 -12.62 -8.99 -57.59
C ALA A 602 -13.85 -9.41 -56.75
N PRO A 603 -13.69 -9.74 -55.45
CA PRO A 603 -14.85 -9.94 -54.59
C PRO A 603 -15.60 -8.62 -54.48
N GLU A 604 -16.93 -8.68 -54.64
CA GLU A 604 -17.82 -7.54 -54.44
C GLU A 604 -17.55 -6.90 -53.07
N GLU A 605 -17.47 -5.56 -53.07
CA GLU A 605 -17.17 -4.77 -51.87
C GLU A 605 -18.11 -5.14 -50.72
N GLY A 606 -17.55 -5.62 -49.61
CA GLY A 606 -18.28 -5.91 -48.37
C GLY A 606 -18.35 -7.37 -47.92
N THR A 607 -17.77 -8.33 -48.64
CA THR A 607 -17.78 -9.74 -48.22
C THR A 607 -16.49 -10.18 -47.52
N SER A 608 -16.62 -10.79 -46.33
CA SER A 608 -15.50 -11.35 -45.58
C SER A 608 -14.87 -12.53 -46.34
N PRO A 609 -13.54 -12.64 -46.43
CA PRO A 609 -12.88 -13.71 -47.19
C PRO A 609 -13.20 -15.13 -46.70
N LYS A 610 -13.68 -15.28 -45.46
CA LYS A 610 -13.90 -16.58 -44.79
C LYS A 610 -15.36 -17.02 -44.69
N HIS A 611 -16.32 -16.10 -44.81
CA HIS A 611 -17.74 -16.39 -44.58
C HIS A 611 -18.62 -15.85 -45.71
N TYR A 612 -19.72 -16.53 -46.00
CA TYR A 612 -20.82 -15.95 -46.79
C TYR A 612 -21.55 -14.87 -45.97
N LEU A 613 -22.38 -14.05 -46.63
CA LEU A 613 -23.23 -13.04 -45.97
C LEU A 613 -24.16 -13.62 -44.90
N ASP A 614 -24.43 -14.93 -44.93
CA ASP A 614 -25.23 -15.69 -43.96
C ASP A 614 -24.40 -16.28 -42.78
N GLY A 615 -23.09 -16.05 -42.72
CA GLY A 615 -22.22 -16.48 -41.61
C GLY A 615 -21.63 -17.88 -41.73
N GLU A 616 -22.00 -18.68 -42.75
CA GLU A 616 -21.37 -19.99 -43.00
C GLU A 616 -19.95 -19.86 -43.57
N GLU A 617 -19.05 -20.72 -43.09
CA GLU A 617 -17.63 -20.75 -43.46
C GLU A 617 -17.42 -21.32 -44.87
N LYS A 618 -16.65 -20.62 -45.71
CA LYS A 618 -16.40 -21.03 -47.11
C LYS A 618 -15.44 -22.23 -47.16
N ILE A 619 -15.95 -23.40 -47.54
CA ILE A 619 -15.15 -24.59 -47.82
C ILE A 619 -14.49 -24.43 -49.19
N VAL A 620 -13.16 -24.43 -49.24
CA VAL A 620 -12.38 -24.39 -50.48
C VAL A 620 -12.40 -25.77 -51.13
N THR A 621 -13.09 -25.90 -52.26
CA THR A 621 -12.97 -27.06 -53.15
C THR A 621 -12.39 -26.62 -54.50
N ASP A 622 -11.35 -27.31 -54.96
CA ASP A 622 -10.79 -27.13 -56.30
C ASP A 622 -11.88 -27.46 -57.33
N GLY A 623 -12.34 -26.44 -58.06
CA GLY A 623 -13.31 -26.59 -59.15
C GLY A 623 -12.69 -27.19 -60.41
N PRO A 624 -13.50 -27.75 -61.32
CA PRO A 624 -12.99 -28.44 -62.50
C PRO A 624 -12.34 -27.45 -63.48
N ALA A 625 -11.20 -27.84 -64.04
CA ALA A 625 -10.50 -27.05 -65.05
C ALA A 625 -11.36 -26.91 -66.32
N ILE A 626 -11.64 -25.67 -66.71
CA ILE A 626 -12.37 -25.32 -67.94
C ILE A 626 -11.59 -25.87 -69.14
N GLN A 627 -12.27 -26.62 -70.00
CA GLN A 627 -11.64 -27.20 -71.18
C GLN A 627 -11.30 -26.11 -72.22
N PRO A 628 -10.21 -26.26 -72.99
CA PRO A 628 -9.78 -25.24 -73.97
C PRO A 628 -10.87 -24.85 -74.98
N ASP A 629 -11.75 -25.78 -75.35
CA ASP A 629 -12.87 -25.55 -76.27
C ASP A 629 -13.93 -24.59 -75.71
N GLU A 630 -14.26 -24.72 -74.43
CA GLU A 630 -15.20 -23.84 -73.73
C GLU A 630 -14.60 -22.44 -73.55
N MET A 631 -13.29 -22.37 -73.27
CA MET A 631 -12.56 -21.10 -73.17
C MET A 631 -12.54 -20.34 -74.51
N ILE A 632 -12.43 -21.04 -75.64
CA ILE A 632 -12.51 -20.43 -76.97
C ILE A 632 -13.90 -19.82 -77.19
N GLY A 633 -14.98 -20.53 -76.86
CA GLY A 633 -16.35 -20.00 -76.97
C GLY A 633 -16.58 -18.72 -76.16
N ILE A 634 -16.04 -18.68 -74.93
CA ILE A 634 -16.11 -17.50 -74.06
C ILE A 634 -15.31 -16.34 -74.66
N LEU A 635 -14.07 -16.57 -75.09
CA LEU A 635 -13.23 -15.51 -75.66
C LEU A 635 -13.81 -14.92 -76.95
N VAL A 636 -14.42 -15.77 -77.78
CA VAL A 636 -15.08 -15.36 -79.02
C VAL A 636 -16.34 -14.52 -78.74
N SER A 637 -17.17 -14.91 -77.77
CA SER A 637 -18.37 -14.13 -77.40
C SER A 637 -18.05 -12.76 -76.77
N VAL A 638 -16.92 -12.66 -76.06
CA VAL A 638 -16.41 -11.40 -75.49
C VAL A 638 -15.63 -10.56 -76.53
N GLY A 639 -15.32 -11.11 -77.71
CA GLY A 639 -14.66 -10.41 -78.81
C GLY A 639 -13.13 -10.33 -78.71
N LEU A 640 -12.50 -11.19 -77.90
CA LEU A 640 -11.05 -11.28 -77.72
C LEU A 640 -10.44 -12.34 -78.64
N PHE A 641 -10.54 -12.09 -79.96
CA PHE A 641 -10.16 -13.05 -81.01
C PHE A 641 -8.67 -13.39 -81.03
N ASP A 642 -7.77 -12.44 -80.73
CA ASP A 642 -6.32 -12.70 -80.71
C ASP A 642 -5.93 -13.76 -79.68
N ARG A 643 -6.60 -13.76 -78.52
CA ARG A 643 -6.39 -14.76 -77.47
C ARG A 643 -7.02 -16.09 -77.82
N ALA A 644 -8.20 -16.09 -78.46
CA ALA A 644 -8.83 -17.31 -78.96
C ALA A 644 -7.92 -18.01 -79.99
N ILE A 645 -7.26 -17.27 -80.89
CA ILE A 645 -6.31 -17.81 -81.88
C ILE A 645 -5.07 -18.39 -81.19
N ILE A 646 -4.54 -17.72 -80.16
CA ILE A 646 -3.39 -18.24 -79.39
C ILE A 646 -3.74 -19.57 -78.73
N ILE A 647 -4.94 -19.70 -78.16
CA ILE A 647 -5.39 -20.95 -77.54
C ILE A 647 -5.63 -22.04 -78.61
N CYS A 648 -6.26 -21.72 -79.74
CA CYS A 648 -6.41 -22.67 -80.85
C CYS A 648 -5.06 -23.21 -81.34
N LYS A 649 -4.04 -22.35 -81.46
CA LYS A 649 -2.68 -22.75 -81.86
C LYS A 649 -1.93 -23.53 -80.77
N ALA A 650 -2.19 -23.25 -79.50
CA ALA A 650 -1.53 -23.92 -78.39
C ALA A 650 -2.06 -25.35 -78.17
N TYR A 651 -3.31 -25.61 -78.54
CA TYR A 651 -3.99 -26.90 -78.32
C TYR A 651 -4.39 -27.62 -79.62
N ASP A 652 -3.89 -27.17 -80.78
CA ASP A 652 -4.20 -27.72 -82.11
C ASP A 652 -5.71 -27.86 -82.42
N LEU A 653 -6.48 -26.84 -82.01
CA LEU A 653 -7.93 -26.79 -82.21
C LEU A 653 -8.31 -26.03 -83.49
N PRO A 654 -9.44 -26.38 -84.15
CA PRO A 654 -9.87 -25.74 -85.38
C PRO A 654 -10.17 -24.26 -85.14
N LEU A 655 -9.71 -23.40 -86.06
CA LEU A 655 -9.93 -21.95 -86.00
C LEU A 655 -11.32 -21.52 -86.53
N ASN A 656 -12.08 -22.44 -87.13
CA ASN A 656 -13.41 -22.20 -87.68
C ASN A 656 -14.36 -21.43 -86.74
N PRO A 657 -14.55 -21.80 -85.45
CA PRO A 657 -15.45 -21.07 -84.55
C PRO A 657 -15.02 -19.62 -84.27
N VAL A 658 -13.71 -19.34 -84.34
CA VAL A 658 -13.17 -17.98 -84.18
C VAL A 658 -13.43 -17.16 -85.43
N PHE A 659 -13.19 -17.72 -86.62
CA PHE A 659 -13.40 -17.02 -87.90
C PHE A 659 -14.87 -16.86 -88.28
N GLU A 660 -15.74 -17.82 -87.97
CA GLU A 660 -17.18 -17.72 -88.21
C GLU A 660 -17.81 -16.58 -87.39
N ASN A 661 -17.40 -16.41 -86.13
CA ASN A 661 -17.84 -15.27 -85.31
C ASN A 661 -17.22 -13.94 -85.74
N LEU A 662 -16.01 -13.97 -86.32
CA LEU A 662 -15.38 -12.79 -86.89
C LEU A 662 -16.07 -12.34 -88.19
N ALA A 663 -16.67 -13.26 -88.94
CA ALA A 663 -17.43 -12.98 -90.16
C ALA A 663 -18.90 -12.57 -89.89
N LEU A 664 -19.42 -12.84 -88.69
CA LEU A 664 -20.76 -12.45 -88.24
C LEU A 664 -20.80 -11.04 -87.60
N ARG A 665 -19.65 -10.40 -87.41
CA ARG A 665 -19.50 -8.98 -87.04
C ARG A 665 -19.08 -8.17 -88.26
#